data_AF-S2KIL7-F1
#
_entry.id   AF-S2KIL7-F1
#
_cell.length_a   1.000
_cell.length_b   1.000
_cell.length_c   1.000
_cell.angle_alpha   90.00
_cell.angle_beta   90.00
_cell.angle_gamma   90.00
#
_symmetry.space_group_name_H-M   'P 1'
#
loop_
_entity.id
_entity.type
_entity.pdbx_description
1 polymer ?
#
loop_
_entity_poly.entity_id
_entity_poly.type
_entity_poly.pdbx_seq_one_letter_code
_entity_poly.pdbx_strand_id
1 'polypeptide(L)'
;MSGWIRRLFVPRWQHPDAQTRVQAIARLDPTREEDRHTLERLIDDDDAEVRLTALAKLHDPSLLIERLSKGSDTPQLRLRLLDLLVGREGGITLNDRLDLIERIKDARLLAAITMQGDNQQLRLAALKNLTDEKSLIQQACENSIAAVRHAAAERVQSEEGIIHLTRYAKRDKHVARIARERLNQLRADAAQVAEAHAARERILQALEQHGQHAWEPLYAGRYRHLQREWEALKDLPSAEQERRYQNACLLCRKTITDHEAQQHAHEAADRQREDTAQTRQSLVEAFEESLQGLRLGERLGTQDIDSLRSQKRLLASRWQLLSDTHSPDNTLRQRYDDALDEYERIAMVWERLGERTAALKEALSNDDRERLETLLKECDWPDWLPPTELLERAQRWLHQDSNAIAPDYGQQLQAFEHDLQELERLLQRGAFKGASRLHQRLRQRAEQLPDNRLRSLEGRLKRLGAQLAELRDWRGFVAAPKRNQLCQAIAELAADDRLTDTELDRRHRQLVKEWKELGDAAADRELSQNFRAASDRIHERLAPWREAQNQQRDQNLAARQALCEQLEALLEQPDPSADPDALRDIRDRAREQWRRHSPVPRDQAETIGRRFGRIRHGLQALIDRRAQEIASAKRELIAQAKELQTSSQSASQRAEQAKTLQKRWRELGRAPKGEEQALWREFRGICDSIFANREAERDSRAQRIKSRLDDMQALIDRLDSWQPNTSQDNTLLDQAIAEADALEPLPPGRRSEGMRRRWSGIVRARREQLERLAIHEEVGRWQAFQPLLKAHLAADEAVLTGQQAAVDVPADDTLDGDMIQAHQRRNASRRHPPDETEVEEALIRQRVHLALLAGGRVAPQDDPLRLVIQVERLNNGLGRELTKAEELHGVLREILSIGPVSKSLWSREAGELDALLFKLLGEPPS
;
A
#
# COMPACT_ATOMS: atom_id res chain seq x y z
N MET A 1 -22.61 -38.18 70.43
CA MET A 1 -23.76 -39.06 70.15
C MET A 1 -23.58 -39.71 68.80
N SER A 2 -23.62 -41.05 68.75
CA SER A 2 -23.35 -41.88 67.57
C SER A 2 -24.29 -41.57 66.41
N GLY A 3 -23.76 -41.61 65.17
CA GLY A 3 -24.48 -41.28 63.94
C GLY A 3 -25.69 -42.17 63.61
N TRP A 4 -25.96 -43.20 64.41
CA TRP A 4 -27.09 -44.11 64.23
C TRP A 4 -28.41 -43.54 64.79
N ILE A 5 -28.37 -42.81 65.91
CA ILE A 5 -29.59 -42.25 66.53
C ILE A 5 -30.09 -41.00 65.78
N ARG A 6 -29.21 -40.23 65.13
CA ARG A 6 -29.64 -39.13 64.25
C ARG A 6 -30.40 -39.63 63.02
N ARG A 7 -30.13 -40.85 62.49
CA ARG A 7 -30.79 -41.39 61.29
C ARG A 7 -32.25 -41.80 61.50
N LEU A 8 -32.68 -42.05 62.74
CA LEU A 8 -34.07 -42.46 63.04
C LEU A 8 -35.06 -41.29 63.10
N PHE A 9 -34.58 -40.04 63.18
CA PHE A 9 -35.42 -38.84 63.29
C PHE A 9 -35.19 -37.82 62.16
N VAL A 10 -34.38 -38.17 61.15
CA VAL A 10 -34.21 -37.32 59.97
C VAL A 10 -35.47 -37.43 59.10
N PRO A 11 -36.10 -36.30 58.73
CA PRO A 11 -37.27 -36.32 57.85
C PRO A 11 -36.99 -37.13 56.59
N ARG A 12 -37.96 -37.92 56.11
CA ARG A 12 -37.76 -38.84 54.96
C ARG A 12 -37.27 -38.14 53.69
N TRP A 13 -37.51 -36.84 53.56
CA TRP A 13 -37.03 -36.02 52.46
C TRP A 13 -35.52 -35.68 52.52
N GLN A 14 -34.82 -35.91 53.63
CA GLN A 14 -33.36 -35.77 53.77
C GLN A 14 -32.63 -37.14 53.78
N HIS A 15 -33.31 -38.21 53.39
CA HIS A 15 -32.74 -39.56 53.43
C HIS A 15 -31.61 -39.71 52.38
N PRO A 16 -30.53 -40.49 52.63
CA PRO A 16 -29.43 -40.65 51.66
C PRO A 16 -29.84 -41.29 50.32
N ASP A 17 -30.78 -42.24 50.37
CA ASP A 17 -31.35 -42.87 49.18
C ASP A 17 -32.39 -41.96 48.48
N ALA A 18 -32.21 -41.75 47.17
CA ALA A 18 -33.01 -40.86 46.34
C ALA A 18 -34.46 -41.36 46.18
N GLN A 19 -34.68 -42.66 46.05
CA GLN A 19 -36.03 -43.24 45.91
C GLN A 19 -36.88 -42.99 47.17
N THR A 20 -36.26 -43.05 48.35
CA THR A 20 -36.91 -42.66 49.61
C THR A 20 -37.30 -41.18 49.63
N ARG A 21 -36.49 -40.28 49.06
CA ARG A 21 -36.82 -38.85 48.92
C ARG A 21 -37.96 -38.63 47.94
N VAL A 22 -37.99 -39.31 46.79
CA VAL A 22 -39.10 -39.29 45.81
C VAL A 22 -40.42 -39.70 46.46
N GLN A 23 -40.44 -40.80 47.21
CA GLN A 23 -41.63 -41.24 47.95
C GLN A 23 -42.09 -40.25 49.02
N ALA A 24 -41.15 -39.53 49.65
CA ALA A 24 -41.48 -38.51 50.65
C ALA A 24 -42.18 -37.29 50.01
N ILE A 25 -41.75 -36.88 48.80
CA ILE A 25 -42.34 -35.77 48.06
C ILE A 25 -43.84 -36.00 47.78
N ALA A 26 -44.26 -37.24 47.54
CA ALA A 26 -45.66 -37.57 47.29
C ALA A 26 -46.60 -37.11 48.43
N ARG A 27 -46.09 -37.06 49.67
CA ARG A 27 -46.83 -36.70 50.89
C ARG A 27 -46.77 -35.21 51.25
N LEU A 28 -45.96 -34.41 50.56
CA LEU A 28 -45.86 -32.97 50.78
C LEU A 28 -47.02 -32.24 50.11
N ASP A 29 -47.64 -31.32 50.84
CA ASP A 29 -48.73 -30.47 50.36
C ASP A 29 -48.21 -29.05 50.03
N PRO A 30 -48.16 -28.65 48.74
CA PRO A 30 -47.63 -27.34 48.35
C PRO A 30 -48.43 -26.15 48.86
N THR A 31 -49.65 -26.36 49.37
CA THR A 31 -50.47 -25.28 49.97
C THR A 31 -50.06 -24.96 51.41
N ARG A 32 -49.31 -25.85 52.07
CA ARG A 32 -48.77 -25.65 53.42
C ARG A 32 -47.39 -25.01 53.33
N GLU A 33 -47.16 -23.97 54.13
CA GLU A 33 -45.93 -23.17 54.05
C GLU A 33 -44.65 -23.96 54.33
N GLU A 34 -44.66 -24.86 55.33
CA GLU A 34 -43.52 -25.72 55.68
C GLU A 34 -43.20 -26.77 54.60
N ASP A 35 -44.24 -27.41 54.05
CA ASP A 35 -44.09 -28.40 52.98
C ASP A 35 -43.64 -27.74 51.68
N ARG A 36 -44.13 -26.54 51.37
CA ARG A 36 -43.66 -25.71 50.25
C ARG A 36 -42.18 -25.35 50.38
N HIS A 37 -41.75 -24.90 51.57
CA HIS A 37 -40.31 -24.65 51.83
C HIS A 37 -39.46 -25.91 51.67
N THR A 38 -40.01 -27.07 52.02
CA THR A 38 -39.34 -28.37 51.84
C THR A 38 -39.22 -28.71 50.36
N LEU A 39 -40.29 -28.57 49.58
CA LEU A 39 -40.29 -28.75 48.12
C LEU A 39 -39.27 -27.81 47.45
N GLU A 40 -39.25 -26.53 47.84
CA GLU A 40 -38.30 -25.54 47.33
C GLU A 40 -36.82 -25.91 47.58
N ARG A 41 -36.51 -26.62 48.67
CA ARG A 41 -35.16 -27.14 48.92
C ARG A 41 -34.83 -28.36 48.06
N LEU A 42 -35.81 -29.21 47.79
CA LEU A 42 -35.63 -30.44 46.99
C LEU A 42 -35.49 -30.17 45.49
N ILE A 43 -35.80 -28.97 45.01
CA ILE A 43 -35.50 -28.55 43.63
C ILE A 43 -34.00 -28.48 43.38
N ASP A 44 -33.19 -28.27 44.42
CA ASP A 44 -31.72 -28.21 44.33
C ASP A 44 -31.06 -29.53 44.80
N ASP A 45 -31.82 -30.64 44.87
CA ASP A 45 -31.29 -31.97 45.24
C ASP A 45 -30.26 -32.49 44.22
N ASP A 46 -29.29 -33.30 44.66
CA ASP A 46 -28.27 -33.88 43.79
C ASP A 46 -28.87 -34.83 42.74
N ASP A 47 -29.98 -35.50 43.06
CA ASP A 47 -30.63 -36.47 42.18
C ASP A 47 -31.67 -35.82 41.24
N ALA A 48 -31.61 -36.17 39.95
CA ALA A 48 -32.46 -35.58 38.92
C ALA A 48 -33.94 -35.96 39.03
N GLU A 49 -34.24 -37.17 39.49
CA GLU A 49 -35.60 -37.69 39.66
C GLU A 49 -36.28 -37.03 40.86
N VAL A 50 -35.52 -36.82 41.95
CA VAL A 50 -35.97 -36.06 43.13
C VAL A 50 -36.32 -34.61 42.73
N ARG A 51 -35.44 -33.93 41.97
CA ARG A 51 -35.71 -32.57 41.47
C ARG A 51 -36.96 -32.51 40.60
N LEU A 52 -37.12 -33.43 39.64
CA LEU A 52 -38.30 -33.51 38.78
C LEU A 52 -39.59 -33.68 39.59
N THR A 53 -39.58 -34.61 40.55
CA THR A 53 -40.75 -34.92 41.38
C THR A 53 -41.13 -33.74 42.28
N ALA A 54 -40.13 -33.04 42.84
CA ALA A 54 -40.36 -31.83 43.64
C ALA A 54 -40.95 -30.69 42.80
N LEU A 55 -40.39 -30.46 41.61
CA LEU A 55 -40.87 -29.45 40.66
C LEU A 55 -42.30 -29.72 40.20
N ALA A 56 -42.69 -30.98 40.00
CA ALA A 56 -44.04 -31.37 39.57
C ALA A 56 -45.14 -30.98 40.59
N LYS A 57 -44.78 -30.84 41.88
CA LYS A 57 -45.70 -30.38 42.94
C LYS A 57 -45.86 -28.87 43.00
N LEU A 58 -45.03 -28.11 42.29
CA LEU A 58 -45.05 -26.64 42.31
C LEU A 58 -45.77 -26.12 41.05
N HIS A 59 -46.81 -25.34 41.29
CA HIS A 59 -47.68 -24.78 40.23
C HIS A 59 -47.59 -23.26 40.11
N ASP A 60 -46.86 -22.57 41.00
CA ASP A 60 -46.66 -21.12 40.93
C ASP A 60 -45.46 -20.77 40.03
N PRO A 61 -45.68 -20.28 38.80
CA PRO A 61 -44.60 -19.91 37.89
C PRO A 61 -43.82 -18.67 38.37
N SER A 62 -44.40 -17.77 39.18
CA SER A 62 -43.68 -16.59 39.67
C SER A 62 -42.49 -16.98 40.54
N LEU A 63 -42.71 -17.94 41.46
CA LEU A 63 -41.69 -18.50 42.33
C LEU A 63 -40.57 -19.18 41.52
N LEU A 64 -40.94 -19.98 40.52
CA LEU A 64 -39.99 -20.71 39.68
C LEU A 64 -39.17 -19.76 38.78
N ILE A 65 -39.76 -18.69 38.25
CA ILE A 65 -39.05 -17.65 37.49
C ILE A 65 -38.05 -16.92 38.39
N GLU A 66 -38.43 -16.59 39.63
CA GLU A 66 -37.54 -15.96 40.59
C GLU A 66 -36.34 -16.87 40.91
N ARG A 67 -36.58 -18.17 41.11
CA ARG A 67 -35.52 -19.16 41.34
C ARG A 67 -34.57 -19.31 40.15
N LEU A 68 -35.10 -19.35 38.92
CA LEU A 68 -34.29 -19.36 37.71
C LEU A 68 -33.42 -18.09 37.62
N SER A 69 -33.96 -16.93 37.99
CA SER A 69 -33.23 -15.65 37.99
C SER A 69 -32.12 -15.57 39.06
N LYS A 70 -32.25 -16.34 40.14
CA LYS A 70 -31.29 -16.41 41.27
C LYS A 70 -30.16 -17.43 41.05
N GLY A 71 -30.10 -18.10 39.89
CA GLY A 71 -28.95 -18.90 39.48
C GLY A 71 -29.08 -20.43 39.61
N SER A 72 -30.26 -20.96 39.94
CA SER A 72 -30.53 -22.41 39.85
C SER A 72 -30.83 -22.79 38.38
N ASP A 73 -29.80 -23.01 37.56
CA ASP A 73 -29.95 -23.38 36.14
C ASP A 73 -30.06 -24.89 35.92
N THR A 74 -31.10 -25.52 36.48
CA THR A 74 -31.36 -26.95 36.20
C THR A 74 -32.23 -27.12 34.95
N PRO A 75 -31.92 -28.06 34.04
CA PRO A 75 -32.76 -28.34 32.86
C PRO A 75 -34.18 -28.76 33.25
N GLN A 76 -34.35 -29.41 34.41
CA GLN A 76 -35.65 -29.78 34.97
C GLN A 76 -36.52 -28.56 35.29
N LEU A 77 -35.94 -27.50 35.89
CA LEU A 77 -36.66 -26.26 36.21
C LEU A 77 -37.16 -25.56 34.94
N ARG A 78 -36.32 -25.49 33.89
CA ARG A 78 -36.71 -24.92 32.59
C ARG A 78 -37.84 -25.72 31.92
N LEU A 79 -37.78 -27.05 31.97
CA LEU A 79 -38.85 -27.90 31.43
C LEU A 79 -40.17 -27.67 32.18
N ARG A 80 -40.12 -27.60 33.51
CA ARG A 80 -41.31 -27.31 34.33
C ARG A 80 -41.93 -25.95 34.01
N LEU A 81 -41.10 -24.91 33.96
CA LEU A 81 -41.55 -23.56 33.58
C LEU A 81 -42.14 -23.54 32.16
N LEU A 82 -41.53 -24.27 31.22
CA LEU A 82 -42.03 -24.38 29.86
C LEU A 82 -43.44 -24.99 29.84
N ASP A 83 -43.66 -26.12 30.51
CA ASP A 83 -44.96 -26.81 30.52
C ASP A 83 -46.09 -25.94 31.12
N LEU A 84 -45.79 -25.19 32.19
CA LEU A 84 -46.72 -24.23 32.80
C LEU A 84 -47.02 -23.04 31.88
N LEU A 85 -46.01 -22.50 31.20
CA LEU A 85 -46.16 -21.27 30.42
C LEU A 85 -46.72 -21.52 29.01
N VAL A 86 -46.44 -22.66 28.38
CA VAL A 86 -46.97 -22.97 27.03
C VAL A 86 -48.41 -23.48 27.04
N GLY A 87 -49.03 -23.64 28.21
CA GLY A 87 -50.43 -24.04 28.36
C GLY A 87 -50.67 -25.54 28.31
N ARG A 88 -49.63 -26.37 28.55
CA ARG A 88 -49.79 -27.84 28.66
C ARG A 88 -50.42 -28.23 29.98
N GLU A 89 -50.04 -27.55 31.06
CA GLU A 89 -50.71 -27.65 32.34
C GLU A 89 -51.67 -26.48 32.51
N GLY A 90 -52.96 -26.78 32.66
CA GLY A 90 -53.99 -25.78 32.92
C GLY A 90 -53.83 -25.13 34.30
N GLY A 91 -54.52 -24.00 34.51
CA GLY A 91 -54.57 -23.31 35.80
C GLY A 91 -54.02 -21.88 35.80
N ILE A 92 -53.43 -21.41 34.69
CA ILE A 92 -52.93 -20.03 34.54
C ILE A 92 -53.59 -19.40 33.30
N THR A 93 -54.16 -18.20 33.44
CA THR A 93 -54.82 -17.52 32.32
C THR A 93 -53.81 -17.02 31.29
N LEU A 94 -54.25 -16.74 30.05
CA LEU A 94 -53.36 -16.19 29.02
C LEU A 94 -52.76 -14.84 29.44
N ASN A 95 -53.54 -13.95 30.06
CA ASN A 95 -53.04 -12.64 30.51
C ASN A 95 -51.95 -12.80 31.57
N ASP A 96 -52.16 -13.65 32.57
CA ASP A 96 -51.14 -13.90 33.60
C ASP A 96 -49.85 -14.47 32.98
N ARG A 97 -49.97 -15.36 31.98
CA ARG A 97 -48.81 -15.89 31.25
C ARG A 97 -48.08 -14.81 30.45
N LEU A 98 -48.80 -13.87 29.84
CA LEU A 98 -48.20 -12.74 29.12
C LEU A 98 -47.42 -11.83 30.09
N ASP A 99 -48.01 -11.50 31.24
CA ASP A 99 -47.35 -10.68 32.28
C ASP A 99 -46.08 -11.37 32.83
N LEU A 100 -46.12 -12.70 32.98
CA LEU A 100 -44.96 -13.47 33.42
C LEU A 100 -43.82 -13.48 32.39
N ILE A 101 -44.13 -13.52 31.08
CA ILE A 101 -43.10 -13.51 30.02
C ILE A 101 -42.23 -12.26 30.07
N GLU A 102 -42.79 -11.11 30.45
CA GLU A 102 -42.03 -9.86 30.58
C GLU A 102 -40.91 -9.95 31.63
N ARG A 103 -41.06 -10.85 32.61
CA ARG A 103 -40.11 -11.05 33.71
C ARG A 103 -39.01 -12.07 33.37
N ILE A 104 -39.13 -12.79 32.26
CA ILE A 104 -38.18 -13.86 31.88
C ILE A 104 -37.03 -13.28 31.07
N LYS A 105 -35.80 -13.59 31.50
CA LYS A 105 -34.54 -13.22 30.79
C LYS A 105 -33.80 -14.41 30.18
N ASP A 106 -34.19 -15.63 30.53
CA ASP A 106 -33.52 -16.84 30.01
C ASP A 106 -33.85 -17.04 28.53
N ALA A 107 -32.84 -16.89 27.67
CA ALA A 107 -33.02 -16.94 26.22
C ALA A 107 -33.48 -18.31 25.72
N ARG A 108 -33.06 -19.41 26.38
CA ARG A 108 -33.45 -20.78 25.98
C ARG A 108 -34.93 -21.04 26.26
N LEU A 109 -35.41 -20.60 27.43
CA LEU A 109 -36.81 -20.67 27.82
C LEU A 109 -37.66 -19.79 26.89
N LEU A 110 -37.24 -18.54 26.62
CA LEU A 110 -37.94 -17.66 25.67
C LEU A 110 -38.02 -18.27 24.26
N ALA A 111 -36.94 -18.85 23.75
CA ALA A 111 -36.93 -19.53 22.45
C ALA A 111 -37.88 -20.75 22.43
N ALA A 112 -37.90 -21.53 23.50
CA ALA A 112 -38.80 -22.68 23.64
C ALA A 112 -40.27 -22.27 23.75
N ILE A 113 -40.60 -21.23 24.53
CA ILE A 113 -41.95 -20.66 24.62
C ILE A 113 -42.40 -20.13 23.25
N THR A 114 -41.51 -19.43 22.54
CA THR A 114 -41.79 -18.92 21.20
C THR A 114 -42.10 -20.06 20.22
N MET A 115 -41.41 -21.21 20.30
CA MET A 115 -41.68 -22.36 19.44
C MET A 115 -42.94 -23.15 19.83
N GLN A 116 -43.19 -23.32 21.13
CA GLN A 116 -44.12 -24.32 21.64
C GLN A 116 -45.41 -23.75 22.24
N GLY A 117 -45.51 -22.44 22.47
CA GLY A 117 -46.69 -21.81 23.07
C GLY A 117 -48.00 -22.16 22.37
N ASP A 118 -49.07 -22.38 23.13
CA ASP A 118 -50.42 -22.65 22.63
C ASP A 118 -51.06 -21.46 21.88
N ASN A 119 -50.63 -20.23 22.17
CA ASN A 119 -51.24 -19.00 21.66
C ASN A 119 -50.27 -18.11 20.86
N GLN A 120 -50.76 -17.44 19.80
CA GLN A 120 -49.98 -16.51 18.98
C GLN A 120 -49.44 -15.30 19.76
N GLN A 121 -50.26 -14.65 20.59
CA GLN A 121 -49.85 -13.48 21.37
C GLN A 121 -48.73 -13.84 22.35
N LEU A 122 -48.85 -15.00 22.99
CA LEU A 122 -47.83 -15.54 23.90
C LEU A 122 -46.48 -15.71 23.18
N ARG A 123 -46.48 -16.32 22.00
CA ARG A 123 -45.27 -16.51 21.20
C ARG A 123 -44.65 -15.19 20.75
N LEU A 124 -45.47 -14.23 20.32
CA LEU A 124 -44.99 -12.90 19.91
C LEU A 124 -44.40 -12.12 21.10
N ALA A 125 -45.00 -12.24 22.29
CA ALA A 125 -44.47 -11.65 23.52
C ALA A 125 -43.11 -12.26 23.91
N ALA A 126 -42.98 -13.59 23.86
CA ALA A 126 -41.71 -14.27 24.11
C ALA A 126 -40.64 -13.91 23.05
N LEU A 127 -41.04 -13.86 21.78
CA LEU A 127 -40.18 -13.47 20.66
C LEU A 127 -39.60 -12.07 20.90
N LYS A 128 -40.40 -11.10 21.36
CA LYS A 128 -39.98 -9.71 21.62
C LYS A 128 -38.73 -9.64 22.50
N ASN A 129 -38.64 -10.50 23.52
CA ASN A 129 -37.52 -10.54 24.46
C ASN A 129 -36.35 -11.41 23.99
N LEU A 130 -36.51 -12.16 22.90
CA LEU A 130 -35.45 -12.95 22.29
C LEU A 130 -34.54 -12.04 21.44
N THR A 131 -33.24 -12.01 21.75
CA THR A 131 -32.24 -11.18 21.03
C THR A 131 -31.24 -11.99 20.22
N ASP A 132 -31.08 -13.28 20.53
CA ASP A 132 -30.16 -14.16 19.82
C ASP A 132 -30.61 -14.38 18.38
N GLU A 133 -29.79 -13.96 17.42
CA GLU A 133 -30.13 -14.01 16.01
C GLU A 133 -30.25 -15.45 15.48
N LYS A 134 -29.47 -16.41 16.02
CA LYS A 134 -29.62 -17.83 15.67
C LYS A 134 -31.01 -18.35 16.03
N SER A 135 -31.47 -18.00 17.22
CA SER A 135 -32.83 -18.34 17.67
C SER A 135 -33.88 -17.63 16.81
N LEU A 136 -33.71 -16.34 16.46
CA LEU A 136 -34.62 -15.62 15.55
C LEU A 136 -34.72 -16.30 14.17
N ILE A 137 -33.59 -16.72 13.59
CA ILE A 137 -33.54 -17.46 12.33
C ILE A 137 -34.30 -18.79 12.46
N GLN A 138 -34.09 -19.51 13.56
CA GLN A 138 -34.82 -20.76 13.81
C GLN A 138 -36.32 -20.52 13.90
N GLN A 139 -36.77 -19.48 14.64
CA GLN A 139 -38.19 -19.12 14.72
C GLN A 139 -38.74 -18.77 13.34
N ALA A 140 -38.02 -17.98 12.54
CA ALA A 140 -38.43 -17.58 11.20
C ALA A 140 -38.59 -18.75 10.23
N CYS A 141 -37.77 -19.79 10.37
CA CYS A 141 -37.80 -20.97 9.51
C CYS A 141 -38.82 -22.03 9.97
N GLU A 142 -38.90 -22.30 11.27
CA GLU A 142 -39.50 -23.53 11.80
C GLU A 142 -40.84 -23.31 12.52
N ASN A 143 -41.11 -22.11 13.02
CA ASN A 143 -42.27 -21.85 13.86
C ASN A 143 -43.59 -22.17 13.13
N SER A 144 -44.54 -22.78 13.83
CA SER A 144 -45.83 -23.18 13.23
C SER A 144 -46.72 -21.99 12.86
N ILE A 145 -46.57 -20.84 13.52
CA ILE A 145 -47.41 -19.65 13.30
C ILE A 145 -46.74 -18.66 12.34
N ALA A 146 -47.43 -18.30 11.25
CA ALA A 146 -46.91 -17.40 10.21
C ALA A 146 -46.54 -16.01 10.75
N ALA A 147 -47.40 -15.41 11.58
CA ALA A 147 -47.14 -14.10 12.19
C ALA A 147 -45.83 -14.08 13.01
N VAL A 148 -45.52 -15.16 13.73
CA VAL A 148 -44.29 -15.29 14.51
C VAL A 148 -43.08 -15.45 13.57
N ARG A 149 -43.21 -16.22 12.49
CA ARG A 149 -42.15 -16.35 11.48
C ARG A 149 -41.79 -15.01 10.85
N HIS A 150 -42.80 -14.23 10.47
CA HIS A 150 -42.60 -12.91 9.86
C HIS A 150 -41.92 -11.95 10.84
N ALA A 151 -42.44 -11.84 12.06
CA ALA A 151 -41.85 -10.97 13.09
C ALA A 151 -40.41 -11.38 13.45
N ALA A 152 -40.10 -12.67 13.43
CA ALA A 152 -38.73 -13.15 13.66
C ALA A 152 -37.82 -12.80 12.49
N ALA A 153 -38.28 -12.99 11.24
CA ALA A 153 -37.53 -12.67 10.03
C ALA A 153 -37.22 -11.17 9.88
N GLU A 154 -38.15 -10.30 10.29
CA GLU A 154 -37.94 -8.84 10.26
C GLU A 154 -36.78 -8.40 11.16
N ARG A 155 -36.58 -9.10 12.27
CA ARG A 155 -35.55 -8.79 13.27
C ARG A 155 -34.17 -9.36 12.96
N VAL A 156 -34.04 -10.22 11.95
CA VAL A 156 -32.74 -10.66 11.42
C VAL A 156 -32.17 -9.52 10.57
N GLN A 157 -30.96 -9.07 10.92
CA GLN A 157 -30.33 -7.89 10.32
C GLN A 157 -28.99 -8.22 9.67
N SER A 158 -28.28 -9.26 10.14
CA SER A 158 -26.99 -9.63 9.56
C SER A 158 -27.15 -10.17 8.14
N GLU A 159 -26.18 -9.87 7.26
CA GLU A 159 -26.20 -10.40 5.89
C GLU A 159 -26.22 -11.94 5.89
N GLU A 160 -25.42 -12.56 6.78
CA GLU A 160 -25.39 -14.02 6.95
C GLU A 160 -26.75 -14.58 7.38
N GLY A 161 -27.42 -13.92 8.34
CA GLY A 161 -28.75 -14.31 8.80
C GLY A 161 -29.80 -14.19 7.70
N ILE A 162 -29.80 -13.09 6.93
CA ILE A 162 -30.71 -12.89 5.81
C ILE A 162 -30.45 -13.93 4.70
N ILE A 163 -29.18 -14.22 4.38
CA ILE A 163 -28.81 -15.31 3.46
C ILE A 163 -29.36 -16.65 3.96
N HIS A 164 -29.24 -16.93 5.25
CA HIS A 164 -29.78 -18.15 5.84
C HIS A 164 -31.31 -18.23 5.65
N LEU A 165 -32.04 -17.14 5.91
CA LEU A 165 -33.49 -17.09 5.67
C LEU A 165 -33.84 -17.35 4.20
N THR A 166 -33.09 -16.81 3.24
CA THR A 166 -33.36 -17.08 1.81
C THR A 166 -33.23 -18.55 1.41
N ARG A 167 -32.39 -19.32 2.11
CA ARG A 167 -32.11 -20.74 1.78
C ARG A 167 -32.99 -21.71 2.59
N TYR A 168 -33.23 -21.40 3.86
CA TYR A 168 -33.76 -22.36 4.83
C TYR A 168 -35.19 -22.10 5.26
N ALA A 169 -35.79 -20.93 4.97
CA ALA A 169 -37.20 -20.63 5.25
C ALA A 169 -38.17 -21.34 4.26
N LYS A 170 -37.99 -22.64 4.03
CA LYS A 170 -38.77 -23.43 3.05
C LYS A 170 -40.25 -23.53 3.39
N ARG A 171 -40.59 -23.42 4.67
CA ARG A 171 -41.95 -23.51 5.20
C ARG A 171 -42.80 -22.27 4.84
N ASP A 172 -42.16 -21.14 4.55
CA ASP A 172 -42.84 -19.88 4.28
C ASP A 172 -42.17 -19.10 3.13
N LYS A 173 -42.78 -19.19 1.94
CA LYS A 173 -42.27 -18.50 0.75
C LYS A 173 -42.26 -16.98 0.91
N HIS A 174 -43.11 -16.41 1.76
CA HIS A 174 -43.16 -14.97 1.98
C HIS A 174 -41.91 -14.49 2.73
N VAL A 175 -41.50 -15.22 3.78
CA VAL A 175 -40.24 -14.97 4.50
C VAL A 175 -39.04 -15.05 3.56
N ALA A 176 -38.97 -16.09 2.73
CA ALA A 176 -37.88 -16.25 1.77
C ALA A 176 -37.82 -15.10 0.73
N ARG A 177 -38.98 -14.62 0.26
CA ARG A 177 -39.07 -13.48 -0.68
C ARG A 177 -38.60 -12.18 -0.03
N ILE A 178 -39.09 -11.85 1.17
CA ILE A 178 -38.68 -10.63 1.90
C ILE A 178 -37.17 -10.67 2.18
N ALA A 179 -36.64 -11.82 2.62
CA ALA A 179 -35.20 -11.98 2.82
C ALA A 179 -34.41 -11.76 1.53
N ARG A 180 -34.92 -12.22 0.38
CA ARG A 180 -34.28 -12.02 -0.93
C ARG A 180 -34.27 -10.54 -1.32
N GLU A 181 -35.39 -9.84 -1.14
CA GLU A 181 -35.51 -8.41 -1.41
C GLU A 181 -34.56 -7.59 -0.54
N ARG A 182 -34.51 -7.85 0.78
CA ARG A 182 -33.56 -7.19 1.70
C ARG A 182 -32.10 -7.47 1.35
N LEU A 183 -31.76 -8.71 1.01
CA LEU A 183 -30.41 -9.07 0.59
C LEU A 183 -30.01 -8.35 -0.70
N ASN A 184 -30.92 -8.27 -1.66
CA ASN A 184 -30.67 -7.54 -2.90
C ASN A 184 -30.48 -6.04 -2.64
N GLN A 185 -31.29 -5.44 -1.75
CA GLN A 185 -31.14 -4.03 -1.36
C GLN A 185 -29.78 -3.77 -0.70
N LEU A 186 -29.39 -4.58 0.29
CA LEU A 186 -28.08 -4.47 0.94
C LEU A 186 -26.91 -4.54 -0.05
N ARG A 187 -27.01 -5.46 -1.02
CA ARG A 187 -26.00 -5.60 -2.07
C ARG A 187 -25.99 -4.42 -3.04
N ALA A 188 -27.15 -3.89 -3.39
CA ALA A 188 -27.26 -2.72 -4.24
C ALA A 188 -26.67 -1.48 -3.57
N ASP A 189 -26.98 -1.26 -2.29
CA ASP A 189 -26.43 -0.16 -1.49
C ASP A 189 -24.89 -0.29 -1.37
N ALA A 190 -24.40 -1.50 -1.08
CA ALA A 190 -22.96 -1.78 -1.02
C ALA A 190 -22.26 -1.56 -2.37
N ALA A 191 -22.88 -1.98 -3.48
CA ALA A 191 -22.36 -1.78 -4.82
C ALA A 191 -22.29 -0.29 -5.19
N GLN A 192 -23.31 0.50 -4.83
CA GLN A 192 -23.34 1.95 -5.08
C GLN A 192 -22.22 2.67 -4.32
N VAL A 193 -21.98 2.30 -3.06
CA VAL A 193 -20.86 2.83 -2.26
C VAL A 193 -19.51 2.45 -2.89
N ALA A 194 -19.34 1.19 -3.31
CA ALA A 194 -18.12 0.73 -3.95
C ALA A 194 -17.86 1.44 -5.30
N GLU A 195 -18.90 1.69 -6.10
CA GLU A 195 -18.81 2.40 -7.37
C GLU A 195 -18.40 3.86 -7.19
N ALA A 196 -18.99 4.56 -6.20
CA ALA A 196 -18.60 5.93 -5.86
C ALA A 196 -17.12 6.01 -5.43
N HIS A 197 -16.67 5.10 -4.55
CA HIS A 197 -15.27 5.01 -4.17
C HIS A 197 -14.34 4.75 -5.37
N ALA A 198 -14.73 3.86 -6.28
CA ALA A 198 -13.95 3.54 -7.47
C ALA A 198 -13.91 4.70 -8.49
N ALA A 199 -14.99 5.49 -8.61
CA ALA A 199 -15.02 6.69 -9.44
C ALA A 199 -14.06 7.76 -8.89
N ARG A 200 -14.09 7.97 -7.57
CA ARG A 200 -13.18 8.90 -6.89
C ARG A 200 -11.72 8.53 -7.09
N GLU A 201 -11.38 7.26 -6.92
CA GLU A 201 -10.01 6.78 -7.06
C GLU A 201 -9.49 6.93 -8.51
N ARG A 202 -10.36 6.73 -9.51
CA ARG A 202 -10.02 6.98 -10.92
C ARG A 202 -9.70 8.45 -11.19
N ILE A 203 -10.50 9.38 -10.68
CA ILE A 203 -10.26 10.83 -10.86
C ILE A 203 -8.96 11.24 -10.16
N LEU A 204 -8.68 10.72 -8.97
CA LEU A 204 -7.42 10.96 -8.26
C LEU A 204 -6.20 10.49 -9.06
N GLN A 205 -6.23 9.26 -9.57
CA GLN A 205 -5.13 8.73 -10.38
C GLN A 205 -4.93 9.56 -11.65
N ALA A 206 -6.02 9.99 -12.31
CA ALA A 206 -5.94 10.87 -13.47
C ALA A 206 -5.32 12.23 -13.13
N LEU A 207 -5.70 12.85 -12.00
CA LEU A 207 -5.10 14.11 -11.52
C LEU A 207 -3.63 13.96 -11.15
N GLU A 208 -3.25 12.86 -10.48
CA GLU A 208 -1.87 12.57 -10.09
C GLU A 208 -0.96 12.36 -11.30
N GLN A 209 -1.44 11.63 -12.31
CA GLN A 209 -0.74 11.45 -13.59
C GLN A 209 -0.63 12.78 -14.33
N HIS A 210 -1.73 13.54 -14.44
CA HIS A 210 -1.75 14.84 -15.09
C HIS A 210 -0.77 15.83 -14.44
N GLY A 211 -0.70 15.84 -13.10
CA GLY A 211 0.23 16.67 -12.33
C GLY A 211 1.71 16.32 -12.55
N GLN A 212 2.03 15.11 -13.03
CA GLN A 212 3.40 14.70 -13.37
C GLN A 212 3.75 14.92 -14.85
N HIS A 213 2.76 15.13 -15.71
CA HIS A 213 2.97 15.39 -17.12
C HIS A 213 3.51 16.82 -17.37
N ALA A 214 4.34 16.95 -18.40
CA ALA A 214 4.80 18.25 -18.88
C ALA A 214 3.65 19.07 -19.48
N TRP A 215 3.85 20.39 -19.57
CA TRP A 215 2.87 21.30 -20.16
C TRP A 215 2.52 20.93 -21.61
N GLU A 216 1.23 21.04 -21.94
CA GLU A 216 0.67 20.92 -23.29
C GLU A 216 -0.49 21.93 -23.46
N PRO A 217 -0.88 22.32 -24.69
CA PRO A 217 -1.88 23.38 -24.90
C PRO A 217 -3.24 23.13 -24.23
N LEU A 218 -3.65 21.87 -24.04
CA LEU A 218 -4.92 21.50 -23.40
C LEU A 218 -4.78 21.20 -21.90
N TYR A 219 -3.59 21.37 -21.32
CA TYR A 219 -3.28 20.95 -19.95
C TYR A 219 -4.20 21.63 -18.91
N ALA A 220 -4.35 22.95 -18.99
CA ALA A 220 -5.23 23.69 -18.09
C ALA A 220 -6.72 23.36 -18.29
N GLY A 221 -7.12 22.95 -19.50
CA GLY A 221 -8.47 22.49 -19.80
C GLY A 221 -8.77 21.14 -19.18
N ARG A 222 -7.83 20.18 -19.31
CA ARG A 222 -7.91 18.84 -18.71
C ARG A 222 -7.91 18.91 -17.18
N TYR A 223 -7.03 19.72 -16.58
CA TYR A 223 -7.02 19.96 -15.13
C TYR A 223 -8.38 20.45 -14.61
N ARG A 224 -8.96 21.48 -15.25
CA ARG A 224 -10.29 22.01 -14.89
C ARG A 224 -11.43 21.02 -15.11
N HIS A 225 -11.28 20.09 -16.04
CA HIS A 225 -12.28 19.04 -16.25
C HIS A 225 -12.25 18.04 -15.08
N LEU A 226 -11.07 17.51 -14.75
CA LEU A 226 -10.88 16.57 -13.64
C LEU A 226 -11.28 17.18 -12.29
N GLN A 227 -11.01 18.47 -12.08
CA GLN A 227 -11.46 19.18 -10.88
C GLN A 227 -12.99 19.22 -10.78
N ARG A 228 -13.70 19.50 -11.89
CA ARG A 228 -15.17 19.48 -11.91
C ARG A 228 -15.74 18.09 -11.70
N GLU A 229 -15.09 17.05 -12.24
CA GLU A 229 -15.50 15.67 -12.00
C GLU A 229 -15.34 15.29 -10.52
N TRP A 230 -14.26 15.73 -9.87
CA TRP A 230 -14.06 15.55 -8.43
C TRP A 230 -15.15 16.24 -7.60
N GLU A 231 -15.46 17.50 -7.92
CA GLU A 231 -16.48 18.30 -7.23
C GLU A 231 -17.92 17.78 -7.44
N ALA A 232 -18.17 17.07 -8.54
CA ALA A 232 -19.48 16.49 -8.86
C ALA A 232 -19.80 15.21 -8.05
N LEU A 233 -18.82 14.62 -7.37
CA LEU A 233 -19.02 13.44 -6.52
C LEU A 233 -19.79 13.81 -5.24
N LYS A 234 -20.87 13.07 -4.96
CA LYS A 234 -21.78 13.35 -3.84
C LYS A 234 -21.29 12.85 -2.49
N ASP A 235 -20.42 11.83 -2.50
CA ASP A 235 -19.87 11.21 -1.30
C ASP A 235 -18.69 12.02 -0.74
N LEU A 236 -18.35 11.87 0.54
CA LEU A 236 -17.25 12.60 1.19
C LEU A 236 -15.92 11.86 1.02
N PRO A 237 -14.82 12.55 0.66
CA PRO A 237 -13.51 11.92 0.54
C PRO A 237 -12.95 11.55 1.92
N SER A 238 -12.12 10.50 1.96
CA SER A 238 -11.31 10.22 3.14
C SER A 238 -10.20 11.26 3.30
N ALA A 239 -9.66 11.42 4.51
CA ALA A 239 -8.56 12.36 4.77
C ALA A 239 -7.33 12.11 3.87
N GLU A 240 -7.04 10.85 3.56
CA GLU A 240 -5.94 10.49 2.68
C GLU A 240 -6.24 10.86 1.21
N GLN A 241 -7.47 10.61 0.74
CA GLN A 241 -7.90 10.99 -0.61
C GLN A 241 -7.89 12.50 -0.79
N GLU A 242 -8.35 13.25 0.20
CA GLU A 242 -8.33 14.72 0.20
C GLU A 242 -6.89 15.24 0.11
N ARG A 243 -5.96 14.68 0.89
CA ARG A 243 -4.54 15.06 0.85
C ARG A 243 -3.92 14.77 -0.52
N ARG A 244 -4.21 13.62 -1.13
CA ARG A 244 -3.74 13.26 -2.48
C ARG A 244 -4.27 14.22 -3.53
N TYR A 245 -5.57 14.55 -3.46
CA TYR A 245 -6.21 15.52 -4.35
C TYR A 245 -5.54 16.91 -4.25
N GLN A 246 -5.30 17.40 -3.03
CA GLN A 246 -4.63 18.68 -2.81
C GLN A 246 -3.21 18.69 -3.37
N ASN A 247 -2.43 17.63 -3.15
CA ASN A 247 -1.08 17.50 -3.70
C ASN A 247 -1.08 17.48 -5.23
N ALA A 248 -1.97 16.71 -5.85
CA ALA A 248 -2.10 16.65 -7.30
C ALA A 248 -2.51 18.02 -7.89
N CYS A 249 -3.44 18.72 -7.24
CA CYS A 249 -3.83 20.07 -7.61
C CYS A 249 -2.67 21.07 -7.50
N LEU A 250 -1.86 20.99 -6.44
CA LEU A 250 -0.69 21.84 -6.28
C LEU A 250 0.34 21.62 -7.41
N LEU A 251 0.60 20.36 -7.78
CA LEU A 251 1.47 20.04 -8.90
C LEU A 251 0.94 20.59 -10.22
N CYS A 252 -0.35 20.39 -10.52
CA CYS A 252 -0.97 20.91 -11.74
C CYS A 252 -0.89 22.45 -11.82
N ARG A 253 -1.19 23.14 -10.72
CA ARG A 253 -1.09 24.62 -10.66
C ARG A 253 0.34 25.09 -10.85
N LYS A 254 1.31 24.41 -10.23
CA LYS A 254 2.72 24.72 -10.42
C LYS A 254 3.12 24.63 -11.89
N THR A 255 2.75 23.56 -12.60
CA THR A 255 3.04 23.42 -14.03
C THR A 255 2.45 24.56 -14.87
N ILE A 256 1.21 24.97 -14.57
CA ILE A 256 0.57 26.13 -15.23
C ILE A 256 1.36 27.41 -14.96
N THR A 257 1.65 27.71 -13.69
CA THR A 257 2.35 28.94 -13.29
C THR A 257 3.78 28.99 -13.83
N ASP A 258 4.50 27.86 -13.84
CA ASP A 258 5.86 27.76 -14.39
C ASP A 258 5.84 28.07 -15.90
N HIS A 259 4.83 27.58 -16.63
CA HIS A 259 4.68 27.88 -18.06
C HIS A 259 4.36 29.37 -18.32
N GLU A 260 3.39 29.93 -17.59
CA GLU A 260 3.02 31.35 -17.69
C GLU A 260 4.22 32.25 -17.38
N ALA A 261 5.02 31.92 -16.36
CA ALA A 261 6.23 32.65 -16.01
C ALA A 261 7.29 32.58 -17.11
N GLN A 262 7.49 31.41 -17.75
CA GLN A 262 8.40 31.28 -18.89
C GLN A 262 7.95 32.10 -20.10
N GLN A 263 6.64 32.10 -20.40
CA GLN A 263 6.08 32.86 -21.51
C GLN A 263 6.26 34.37 -21.28
N HIS A 264 5.93 34.87 -20.08
CA HIS A 264 6.15 36.26 -19.73
C HIS A 264 7.64 36.65 -19.75
N ALA A 265 8.55 35.76 -19.34
CA ALA A 265 9.98 36.01 -19.42
C ALA A 265 10.48 36.12 -20.86
N HIS A 266 9.98 35.28 -21.79
CA HIS A 266 10.29 35.40 -23.21
C HIS A 266 9.74 36.70 -23.80
N GLU A 267 8.47 37.04 -23.55
CA GLU A 267 7.88 38.29 -24.02
C GLU A 267 8.58 39.54 -23.48
N ALA A 268 9.07 39.49 -22.24
CA ALA A 268 9.85 40.58 -21.66
C ALA A 268 11.25 40.68 -22.29
N ALA A 269 11.90 39.55 -22.57
CA ALA A 269 13.19 39.52 -23.24
C ALA A 269 13.10 40.05 -24.68
N ASP A 270 12.04 39.69 -25.41
CA ASP A 270 11.82 40.18 -26.78
C ASP A 270 11.52 41.69 -26.80
N ARG A 271 10.68 42.20 -25.87
CA ARG A 271 10.48 43.64 -25.71
C ARG A 271 11.79 44.38 -25.41
N GLN A 272 12.61 43.84 -24.50
CA GLN A 272 13.90 44.43 -24.18
C GLN A 272 14.86 44.45 -25.38
N ARG A 273 14.81 43.44 -26.26
CA ARG A 273 15.56 43.41 -27.52
C ARG A 273 15.11 44.49 -28.48
N GLU A 274 13.80 44.65 -28.66
CA GLU A 274 13.21 45.70 -29.51
C GLU A 274 13.60 47.10 -29.02
N ASP A 275 13.45 47.38 -27.72
CA ASP A 275 13.84 48.66 -27.11
C ASP A 275 15.34 48.95 -27.30
N THR A 276 16.19 47.93 -27.17
CA THR A 276 17.64 48.02 -27.38
C THR A 276 17.98 48.31 -28.85
N ALA A 277 17.29 47.67 -29.79
CA ALA A 277 17.46 47.91 -31.21
C ALA A 277 17.04 49.34 -31.59
N GLN A 278 15.88 49.79 -31.11
CA GLN A 278 15.37 51.14 -31.36
C GLN A 278 16.27 52.22 -30.77
N THR A 279 16.79 52.00 -29.56
CA THR A 279 17.75 52.93 -28.94
C THR A 279 19.03 53.06 -29.78
N ARG A 280 19.59 51.95 -30.27
CA ARG A 280 20.78 52.00 -31.15
C ARG A 280 20.52 52.75 -32.45
N GLN A 281 19.36 52.51 -33.06
CA GLN A 281 18.97 53.22 -34.27
C GLN A 281 18.93 54.74 -34.05
N SER A 282 18.28 55.18 -32.97
CA SER A 282 18.19 56.62 -32.65
C SER A 282 19.56 57.28 -32.39
N LEU A 283 20.53 56.54 -31.85
CA LEU A 283 21.88 57.04 -31.59
C LEU A 283 22.66 57.26 -32.88
N VAL A 284 22.57 56.31 -33.82
CA VAL A 284 23.22 56.41 -35.14
C VAL A 284 22.60 57.57 -35.93
N GLU A 285 21.26 57.65 -35.96
CA GLU A 285 20.53 58.74 -36.63
C GLU A 285 20.92 60.12 -36.09
N ALA A 286 20.99 60.31 -34.77
CA ALA A 286 21.39 61.58 -34.18
C ALA A 286 22.84 61.99 -34.51
N PHE A 287 23.74 61.02 -34.72
CA PHE A 287 25.13 61.28 -35.09
C PHE A 287 25.26 61.58 -36.59
N GLU A 288 24.59 60.82 -37.45
CA GLU A 288 24.46 61.11 -38.88
C GLU A 288 23.89 62.53 -39.12
N GLU A 289 22.84 62.92 -38.39
CA GLU A 289 22.27 64.26 -38.44
C GLU A 289 23.29 65.34 -38.04
N SER A 290 24.12 65.06 -37.03
CA SER A 290 25.16 65.99 -36.58
C SER A 290 26.26 66.15 -37.64
N LEU A 291 26.68 65.06 -38.29
CA LEU A 291 27.63 65.08 -39.42
C LEU A 291 27.07 65.86 -40.61
N GLN A 292 25.81 65.61 -40.98
CA GLN A 292 25.13 66.33 -42.05
C GLN A 292 25.00 67.83 -41.74
N GLY A 293 24.69 68.18 -40.49
CA GLY A 293 24.61 69.55 -40.04
C GLY A 293 25.91 70.35 -40.19
N LEU A 294 27.07 69.67 -40.10
CA LEU A 294 28.36 70.31 -40.35
C LEU A 294 28.58 70.64 -41.82
N ARG A 295 28.17 69.75 -42.74
CA ARG A 295 28.29 69.97 -44.19
C ARG A 295 27.47 71.16 -44.68
N LEU A 296 26.32 71.38 -44.05
CA LEU A 296 25.40 72.48 -44.37
C LEU A 296 25.78 73.80 -43.67
N GLY A 297 26.83 73.81 -42.85
CA GLY A 297 27.36 75.03 -42.22
C GLY A 297 28.12 75.90 -43.22
N GLU A 298 28.19 77.21 -42.97
CA GLU A 298 29.00 78.13 -43.79
C GLU A 298 30.49 78.10 -43.39
N ARG A 299 30.78 77.84 -42.12
CA ARG A 299 32.14 77.78 -41.56
C ARG A 299 32.24 76.71 -40.49
N LEU A 300 33.39 76.06 -40.43
CA LEU A 300 33.70 75.06 -39.41
C LEU A 300 34.52 75.68 -38.28
N GLY A 301 34.01 75.61 -37.05
CA GLY A 301 34.69 76.11 -35.85
C GLY A 301 35.17 75.01 -34.90
N THR A 302 36.06 75.37 -33.99
CA THR A 302 36.57 74.45 -32.94
C THR A 302 35.44 73.88 -32.07
N GLN A 303 34.41 74.70 -31.77
CA GLN A 303 33.26 74.27 -30.98
C GLN A 303 32.43 73.18 -31.68
N ASP A 304 32.33 73.22 -33.00
CA ASP A 304 31.57 72.24 -33.77
C ASP A 304 32.30 70.89 -33.79
N ILE A 305 33.63 70.91 -33.93
CA ILE A 305 34.47 69.71 -33.83
C ILE A 305 34.51 69.13 -32.43
N ASP A 306 34.57 69.97 -31.38
CA ASP A 306 34.51 69.50 -30.00
C ASP A 306 33.13 68.90 -29.66
N SER A 307 32.04 69.50 -30.18
CA SER A 307 30.70 68.94 -30.07
C SER A 307 30.62 67.57 -30.76
N LEU A 308 31.09 67.47 -32.00
CA LEU A 308 31.09 66.21 -32.76
C LEU A 308 31.92 65.12 -32.06
N ARG A 309 33.11 65.47 -31.55
CA ARG A 309 33.96 64.56 -30.78
C ARG A 309 33.26 64.06 -29.51
N SER A 310 32.51 64.92 -28.83
CA SER A 310 31.73 64.53 -27.64
C SER A 310 30.59 63.56 -27.99
N GLN A 311 29.89 63.80 -29.10
CA GLN A 311 28.82 62.92 -29.59
C GLN A 311 29.37 61.57 -30.05
N LYS A 312 30.53 61.53 -30.72
CA LYS A 312 31.20 60.28 -31.10
C LYS A 312 31.58 59.42 -29.89
N ARG A 313 32.10 60.04 -28.82
CA ARG A 313 32.41 59.32 -27.57
C ARG A 313 31.15 58.75 -26.94
N LEU A 314 30.06 59.52 -26.89
CA LEU A 314 28.78 59.06 -26.37
C LEU A 314 28.23 57.89 -27.21
N LEU A 315 28.19 58.05 -28.54
CA LEU A 315 27.74 57.02 -29.48
C LEU A 315 28.54 55.73 -29.28
N ALA A 316 29.88 55.79 -29.32
CA ALA A 316 30.74 54.61 -29.16
C ALA A 316 30.51 53.91 -27.81
N SER A 317 30.45 54.68 -26.71
CA SER A 317 30.24 54.11 -25.37
C SER A 317 28.87 53.42 -25.22
N ARG A 318 27.81 54.01 -25.78
CA ARG A 318 26.45 53.47 -25.72
C ARG A 318 26.26 52.31 -26.69
N TRP A 319 26.84 52.41 -27.89
CA TRP A 319 26.82 51.35 -28.90
C TRP A 319 27.46 50.07 -28.38
N GLN A 320 28.63 50.19 -27.72
CA GLN A 320 29.32 49.06 -27.10
C GLN A 320 28.46 48.41 -26.00
N LEU A 321 27.98 49.20 -25.04
CA LEU A 321 27.14 48.71 -23.94
C LEU A 321 25.88 47.96 -24.42
N LEU A 322 25.22 48.47 -25.47
CA LEU A 322 24.02 47.85 -26.01
C LEU A 322 24.36 46.60 -26.85
N SER A 323 25.49 46.61 -27.57
CA SER A 323 25.94 45.49 -28.41
C SER A 323 26.48 44.31 -27.59
N ASP A 324 26.98 44.55 -26.38
CA ASP A 324 27.38 43.48 -25.44
C ASP A 324 26.21 42.57 -25.05
N THR A 325 24.97 43.08 -25.12
CA THR A 325 23.76 42.30 -24.78
C THR A 325 23.12 41.62 -25.99
N HIS A 326 23.02 42.31 -27.13
CA HIS A 326 22.42 41.79 -28.35
C HIS A 326 23.12 42.39 -29.58
N SER A 327 23.50 41.55 -30.55
CA SER A 327 24.15 42.03 -31.78
C SER A 327 23.22 42.95 -32.59
N PRO A 328 23.76 43.98 -33.25
CA PRO A 328 22.99 44.84 -34.15
C PRO A 328 22.69 44.11 -35.46
N ASP A 329 21.63 44.53 -36.14
CA ASP A 329 21.43 44.14 -37.53
C ASP A 329 22.57 44.67 -38.40
N ASN A 330 22.88 43.93 -39.47
CA ASN A 330 23.97 44.25 -40.39
C ASN A 330 23.76 45.61 -41.06
N THR A 331 22.52 45.99 -41.37
CA THR A 331 22.20 47.29 -41.97
C THR A 331 22.55 48.46 -41.04
N LEU A 332 22.17 48.36 -39.77
CA LEU A 332 22.44 49.38 -38.78
C LEU A 332 23.93 49.45 -38.40
N ARG A 333 24.61 48.30 -38.37
CA ARG A 333 26.05 48.25 -38.18
C ARG A 333 26.81 48.96 -39.29
N GLN A 334 26.42 48.74 -40.54
CA GLN A 334 27.04 49.41 -41.68
C GLN A 334 26.88 50.94 -41.59
N ARG A 335 25.68 51.43 -41.25
CA ARG A 335 25.44 52.86 -41.02
C ARG A 335 26.30 53.45 -39.89
N TYR A 336 26.48 52.70 -38.81
CA TYR A 336 27.37 53.10 -37.71
C TYR A 336 28.82 53.21 -38.17
N ASP A 337 29.31 52.20 -38.92
CA ASP A 337 30.68 52.18 -39.44
C ASP A 337 30.90 53.34 -40.44
N ASP A 338 29.96 53.56 -41.37
CA ASP A 338 30.01 54.66 -42.35
C ASP A 338 30.06 56.05 -41.68
N ALA A 339 29.26 56.25 -40.62
CA ALA A 339 29.24 57.50 -39.86
C ALA A 339 30.55 57.72 -39.07
N LEU A 340 31.19 56.66 -38.57
CA LEU A 340 32.50 56.75 -37.94
C LEU A 340 33.60 57.07 -38.96
N ASP A 341 33.60 56.44 -40.12
CA ASP A 341 34.56 56.72 -41.19
C ASP A 341 34.47 58.17 -41.69
N GLU A 342 33.25 58.72 -41.75
CA GLU A 342 33.06 60.14 -42.02
C GLU A 342 33.64 61.03 -40.92
N TYR A 343 33.37 60.73 -39.64
CA TYR A 343 33.95 61.45 -38.52
C TYR A 343 35.49 61.43 -38.56
N GLU A 344 36.09 60.28 -38.86
CA GLU A 344 37.55 60.12 -38.91
C GLU A 344 38.17 60.95 -40.04
N ARG A 345 37.53 60.99 -41.22
CA ARG A 345 37.95 61.89 -42.31
C ARG A 345 37.92 63.36 -41.88
N ILE A 346 36.85 63.81 -41.22
CA ILE A 346 36.74 65.19 -40.71
C ILE A 346 37.82 65.47 -39.66
N ALA A 347 38.03 64.55 -38.72
CA ALA A 347 39.01 64.69 -37.66
C ALA A 347 40.45 64.76 -38.19
N MET A 348 40.79 63.92 -39.18
CA MET A 348 42.11 63.90 -39.82
C MET A 348 42.41 65.21 -40.55
N VAL A 349 41.46 65.71 -41.35
CA VAL A 349 41.62 67.00 -42.04
C VAL A 349 41.75 68.15 -41.02
N TRP A 350 40.97 68.12 -39.93
CA TRP A 350 41.03 69.11 -38.86
C TRP A 350 42.39 69.10 -38.13
N GLU A 351 42.91 67.92 -37.82
CA GLU A 351 44.24 67.76 -37.23
C GLU A 351 45.34 68.27 -38.16
N ARG A 352 45.23 67.95 -39.46
CA ARG A 352 46.15 68.47 -40.47
C ARG A 352 46.17 69.99 -40.47
N LEU A 353 45.01 70.64 -40.48
CA LEU A 353 44.90 72.09 -40.37
C LEU A 353 45.51 72.63 -39.06
N GLY A 354 45.27 71.95 -37.94
CA GLY A 354 45.81 72.32 -36.63
C GLY A 354 47.33 72.44 -36.62
N GLU A 355 48.04 71.43 -37.15
CA GLU A 355 49.51 71.41 -37.24
C GLU A 355 50.07 72.56 -38.10
N ARG A 356 49.35 72.96 -39.16
CA ARG A 356 49.78 74.03 -40.09
C ARG A 356 49.22 75.40 -39.72
N THR A 357 48.38 75.50 -38.69
CA THR A 357 47.72 76.76 -38.30
C THR A 357 48.72 77.87 -37.97
N ALA A 358 49.82 77.54 -37.27
CA ALA A 358 50.85 78.51 -36.94
C ALA A 358 51.61 78.98 -38.21
N ALA A 359 52.02 78.05 -39.07
CA ALA A 359 52.70 78.33 -40.33
C ALA A 359 51.83 79.12 -41.32
N LEU A 360 50.52 78.82 -41.39
CA LEU A 360 49.55 79.57 -42.21
C LEU A 360 49.38 81.01 -41.72
N LYS A 361 49.30 81.22 -40.39
CA LYS A 361 49.22 82.57 -39.81
C LYS A 361 50.50 83.38 -40.02
N GLU A 362 51.66 82.72 -39.93
CA GLU A 362 52.97 83.32 -40.19
C GLU A 362 53.11 83.71 -41.67
N ALA A 363 52.80 82.81 -42.61
CA ALA A 363 52.83 83.09 -44.05
C ALA A 363 51.86 84.22 -44.44
N LEU A 364 50.66 84.27 -43.83
CA LEU A 364 49.70 85.37 -43.99
C LEU A 364 50.20 86.71 -43.45
N SER A 365 51.06 86.70 -42.43
CA SER A 365 51.61 87.92 -41.82
C SER A 365 52.84 88.43 -42.56
N ASN A 366 53.58 87.52 -43.21
CA ASN A 366 54.81 87.80 -43.95
C ASN A 366 54.57 87.99 -45.47
N ASP A 367 53.32 87.93 -45.94
CA ASP A 367 52.92 88.11 -47.34
C ASP A 367 53.56 87.07 -48.31
N ASP A 368 53.87 85.87 -47.80
CA ASP A 368 54.63 84.82 -48.52
C ASP A 368 53.70 83.91 -49.35
N ARG A 369 53.53 84.26 -50.63
CA ARG A 369 52.55 83.62 -51.53
C ARG A 369 52.84 82.15 -51.84
N GLU A 370 54.07 81.82 -52.20
CA GLU A 370 54.45 80.45 -52.57
C GLU A 370 54.32 79.49 -51.37
N ARG A 371 54.69 79.98 -50.18
CA ARG A 371 54.56 79.21 -48.95
C ARG A 371 53.10 79.01 -48.56
N LEU A 372 52.25 80.00 -48.78
CA LEU A 372 50.83 79.92 -48.47
C LEU A 372 50.07 78.98 -49.45
N GLU A 373 50.42 78.97 -50.74
CA GLU A 373 49.89 77.98 -51.71
C GLU A 373 50.31 76.54 -51.34
N THR A 374 51.58 76.35 -50.96
CA THR A 374 52.09 75.05 -50.52
C THR A 374 51.38 74.57 -49.25
N LEU A 375 51.27 75.42 -48.22
CA LEU A 375 50.61 75.07 -46.96
C LEU A 375 49.12 74.79 -47.12
N LEU A 376 48.42 75.47 -48.04
CA LEU A 376 47.01 75.19 -48.34
C LEU A 376 46.83 73.84 -49.06
N LYS A 377 47.72 73.50 -50.00
CA LYS A 377 47.73 72.16 -50.64
C LYS A 377 48.04 71.06 -49.64
N GLU A 378 48.97 71.29 -48.72
CA GLU A 378 49.32 70.35 -47.65
C GLU A 378 48.21 70.15 -46.62
N CYS A 379 47.34 71.14 -46.41
CA CYS A 379 46.15 70.98 -45.57
C CYS A 379 45.12 70.04 -46.18
N ASP A 380 45.09 69.92 -47.52
CA ASP A 380 44.23 69.00 -48.28
C ASP A 380 42.78 69.01 -47.76
N TRP A 381 42.21 70.22 -47.73
CA TRP A 381 40.87 70.46 -47.20
C TRP A 381 39.81 70.05 -48.24
N PRO A 382 38.87 69.14 -47.92
CA PRO A 382 37.88 68.68 -48.89
C PRO A 382 36.85 69.75 -49.26
N ASP A 383 36.45 69.78 -50.53
CA ASP A 383 35.47 70.75 -51.07
C ASP A 383 34.06 70.61 -50.46
N TRP A 384 33.71 69.43 -49.95
CA TRP A 384 32.41 69.15 -49.34
C TRP A 384 32.31 69.58 -47.87
N LEU A 385 33.44 69.96 -47.24
CA LEU A 385 33.49 70.40 -45.85
C LEU A 385 33.68 71.92 -45.81
N PRO A 386 32.85 72.68 -45.07
CA PRO A 386 32.97 74.13 -45.07
C PRO A 386 34.33 74.58 -44.53
N PRO A 387 34.95 75.62 -45.14
CA PRO A 387 36.27 76.07 -44.74
C PRO A 387 36.25 76.64 -43.32
N THR A 388 37.42 76.63 -42.67
CA THR A 388 37.62 77.42 -41.46
C THR A 388 37.87 78.88 -41.81
N GLU A 389 37.66 79.78 -40.86
CA GLU A 389 37.94 81.22 -41.04
C GLU A 389 39.39 81.49 -41.49
N LEU A 390 40.34 80.67 -41.02
CA LEU A 390 41.75 80.79 -41.40
C LEU A 390 41.99 80.37 -42.86
N LEU A 391 41.41 79.25 -43.29
CA LEU A 391 41.53 78.76 -44.67
C LEU A 391 40.85 79.71 -45.66
N GLU A 392 39.66 80.19 -45.32
CA GLU A 392 38.93 81.14 -46.15
C GLU A 392 39.71 82.46 -46.29
N ARG A 393 40.33 82.95 -45.21
CA ARG A 393 41.20 84.14 -45.25
C ARG A 393 42.45 83.91 -46.10
N ALA A 394 43.11 82.75 -45.97
CA ALA A 394 44.28 82.38 -46.76
C ALA A 394 43.96 82.27 -48.26
N GLN A 395 42.85 81.61 -48.62
CA GLN A 395 42.38 81.51 -50.00
C GLN A 395 42.02 82.88 -50.59
N ARG A 396 41.29 83.72 -49.85
CA ARG A 396 40.96 85.08 -50.30
C ARG A 396 42.19 85.94 -50.55
N TRP A 397 43.23 85.81 -49.72
CA TRP A 397 44.49 86.55 -49.91
C TRP A 397 45.25 86.08 -51.17
N LEU A 398 45.27 84.78 -51.49
CA LEU A 398 45.80 84.28 -52.78
C LEU A 398 45.04 84.79 -54.00
N HIS A 399 43.73 85.01 -53.84
CA HIS A 399 42.84 85.47 -54.90
C HIS A 399 42.75 87.01 -55.01
N GLN A 400 43.52 87.79 -54.24
CA GLN A 400 43.48 89.27 -54.27
C GLN A 400 44.01 89.92 -55.56
N ASP A 401 44.45 89.14 -56.57
CA ASP A 401 44.89 89.65 -57.87
C ASP A 401 43.92 89.35 -59.04
N SER A 402 42.63 89.10 -58.77
CA SER A 402 41.63 88.96 -59.85
C SER A 402 40.26 89.55 -59.48
N ASN A 403 39.86 90.55 -60.27
CA ASN A 403 38.62 91.33 -60.29
C ASN A 403 37.42 90.88 -59.44
N ALA A 404 36.93 91.83 -58.64
CA ALA A 404 35.67 91.78 -57.91
C ALA A 404 34.45 91.68 -58.85
N ILE A 405 33.58 90.69 -58.60
CA ILE A 405 32.24 90.61 -59.15
C ILE A 405 31.26 91.21 -58.13
N ALA A 406 30.40 92.12 -58.59
CA ALA A 406 29.36 92.75 -57.79
C ALA A 406 28.33 91.70 -57.28
N PRO A 407 27.75 91.87 -56.08
CA PRO A 407 26.84 90.88 -55.51
C PRO A 407 25.53 90.78 -56.31
N ASP A 408 25.19 89.55 -56.72
CA ASP A 408 23.87 89.20 -57.26
C ASP A 408 22.85 89.10 -56.11
N TYR A 409 22.16 90.20 -55.86
CA TYR A 409 21.10 90.29 -54.84
C TYR A 409 19.91 89.35 -55.11
N GLY A 410 19.77 88.77 -56.32
CA GLY A 410 18.72 87.82 -56.66
C GLY A 410 18.89 86.44 -55.99
N GLN A 411 20.09 85.85 -56.08
CA GLN A 411 20.43 84.59 -55.41
C GLN A 411 20.42 84.73 -53.88
N GLN A 412 20.87 85.87 -53.36
CA GLN A 412 20.88 86.11 -51.91
C GLN A 412 19.47 86.14 -51.31
N LEU A 413 18.47 86.62 -52.06
CA LEU A 413 17.08 86.65 -51.61
C LEU A 413 16.44 85.24 -51.61
N GLN A 414 16.73 84.40 -52.61
CA GLN A 414 16.25 83.02 -52.66
C GLN A 414 16.86 82.15 -51.54
N ALA A 415 18.16 82.30 -51.27
CA ALA A 415 18.81 81.64 -50.14
C ALA A 415 18.19 82.08 -48.80
N PHE A 416 17.89 83.38 -48.66
CA PHE A 416 17.24 83.92 -47.46
C PHE A 416 15.82 83.34 -47.24
N GLU A 417 15.02 83.18 -48.30
CA GLU A 417 13.71 82.53 -48.21
C GLU A 417 13.78 81.04 -47.86
N HIS A 418 14.78 80.33 -48.40
CA HIS A 418 15.01 78.92 -48.10
C HIS A 418 15.40 78.70 -46.63
N ASP A 419 16.34 79.50 -46.11
CA ASP A 419 16.76 79.46 -44.71
C ASP A 419 15.59 79.81 -43.76
N LEU A 420 14.68 80.70 -44.18
CA LEU A 420 13.45 81.01 -43.47
C LEU A 420 12.50 79.81 -43.35
N GLN A 421 12.39 79.00 -44.41
CA GLN A 421 11.61 77.76 -44.38
C GLN A 421 12.27 76.68 -43.52
N GLU A 422 13.59 76.56 -43.56
CA GLU A 422 14.31 75.60 -42.71
C GLU A 422 14.25 76.01 -41.23
N LEU A 423 14.29 77.30 -40.92
CA LEU A 423 14.05 77.80 -39.56
C LEU A 423 12.67 77.39 -39.06
N GLU A 424 11.63 77.51 -39.89
CA GLU A 424 10.28 77.08 -39.54
C GLU A 424 10.18 75.56 -39.32
N ARG A 425 10.84 74.76 -40.17
CA ARG A 425 10.90 73.29 -40.02
C ARG A 425 11.60 72.86 -38.73
N LEU A 426 12.70 73.52 -38.38
CA LEU A 426 13.43 73.27 -37.13
C LEU A 426 12.58 73.63 -35.89
N LEU A 427 11.80 74.71 -35.96
CA LEU A 427 10.89 75.11 -34.89
C LEU A 427 9.73 74.13 -34.72
N GLN A 428 9.11 73.66 -35.82
CA GLN A 428 8.05 72.63 -35.77
C GLN A 428 8.53 71.29 -35.20
N ARG A 429 9.81 70.94 -35.41
CA ARG A 429 10.45 69.72 -34.89
C ARG A 429 11.04 69.89 -33.48
N GLY A 430 10.91 71.08 -32.87
CA GLY A 430 11.45 71.36 -31.53
C GLY A 430 12.99 71.44 -31.46
N ALA A 431 13.69 71.55 -32.59
CA ALA A 431 15.14 71.52 -32.71
C ALA A 431 15.78 72.88 -32.33
N PHE A 432 15.74 73.22 -31.04
CA PHE A 432 16.07 74.54 -30.50
C PHE A 432 17.47 75.07 -30.89
N LYS A 433 18.53 74.26 -30.73
CA LYS A 433 19.91 74.74 -30.96
C LYS A 433 20.14 75.09 -32.44
N GLY A 434 19.61 74.29 -33.36
CA GLY A 434 19.67 74.54 -34.80
C GLY A 434 18.88 75.78 -35.18
N ALA A 435 17.62 75.88 -34.71
CA ALA A 435 16.77 77.03 -34.96
C ALA A 435 17.36 78.34 -34.40
N SER A 436 17.97 78.32 -33.21
CA SER A 436 18.58 79.51 -32.61
C SER A 436 19.77 80.05 -33.39
N ARG A 437 20.66 79.16 -33.86
CA ARG A 437 21.81 79.56 -34.68
C ARG A 437 21.37 80.07 -36.06
N LEU A 438 20.37 79.42 -36.67
CA LEU A 438 19.85 79.82 -37.98
C LEU A 438 19.11 81.16 -37.92
N HIS A 439 18.28 81.39 -36.89
CA HIS A 439 17.60 82.68 -36.69
C HIS A 439 18.58 83.85 -36.48
N GLN A 440 19.67 83.65 -35.73
CA GLN A 440 20.69 84.69 -35.53
C GLN A 440 21.41 85.04 -36.84
N ARG A 441 21.72 84.03 -37.67
CA ARG A 441 22.29 84.22 -39.01
C ARG A 441 21.33 84.98 -39.94
N LEU A 442 20.07 84.55 -40.02
CA LEU A 442 19.03 85.22 -40.81
C LEU A 442 18.84 86.68 -40.39
N ARG A 443 18.89 86.99 -39.09
CA ARG A 443 18.79 88.38 -38.60
C ARG A 443 19.96 89.25 -39.06
N GLN A 444 21.19 88.75 -38.97
CA GLN A 444 22.39 89.47 -39.42
C GLN A 444 22.39 89.69 -40.95
N ARG A 445 21.91 88.70 -41.71
CA ARG A 445 21.81 88.77 -43.18
C ARG A 445 20.71 89.72 -43.64
N ALA A 446 19.63 89.87 -42.85
CA ALA A 446 18.56 90.84 -43.11
C ALA A 446 19.05 92.29 -43.09
N GLU A 447 20.00 92.62 -42.20
CA GLU A 447 20.57 93.98 -42.07
C GLU A 447 21.42 94.40 -43.29
N GLN A 448 21.78 93.47 -44.18
CA GLN A 448 22.69 93.69 -45.32
C GLN A 448 21.99 93.74 -46.68
N LEU A 449 20.68 93.49 -46.74
CA LEU A 449 19.89 93.42 -47.99
C LEU A 449 19.03 94.68 -48.18
N PRO A 450 18.80 95.15 -49.43
CA PRO A 450 18.06 96.39 -49.69
C PRO A 450 16.58 96.34 -49.30
N ASP A 451 16.12 97.45 -48.71
CA ASP A 451 14.88 97.62 -47.93
C ASP A 451 13.57 97.38 -48.71
N ASN A 452 13.59 97.45 -50.04
CA ASN A 452 12.39 97.34 -50.88
C ASN A 452 11.95 95.88 -51.15
N ARG A 453 12.87 94.90 -51.05
CA ARG A 453 12.56 93.46 -51.28
C ARG A 453 12.42 92.65 -49.99
N LEU A 454 12.90 93.17 -48.85
CA LEU A 454 12.89 92.50 -47.53
C LEU A 454 11.58 92.66 -46.75
N ARG A 455 10.79 93.71 -47.04
CA ARG A 455 9.58 94.08 -46.27
C ARG A 455 8.55 92.96 -46.12
N SER A 456 8.41 92.06 -47.11
CA SER A 456 7.48 90.93 -47.03
C SER A 456 8.02 89.75 -46.20
N LEU A 457 9.33 89.61 -46.07
CA LEU A 457 10.01 88.49 -45.40
C LEU A 457 10.42 88.80 -43.95
N GLU A 458 10.68 90.06 -43.63
CA GLU A 458 10.95 90.52 -42.26
C GLU A 458 9.82 90.17 -41.29
N GLY A 459 8.56 90.28 -41.73
CA GLY A 459 7.40 89.90 -40.93
C GLY A 459 7.40 88.42 -40.55
N ARG A 460 7.83 87.55 -41.48
CA ARG A 460 7.94 86.10 -41.25
C ARG A 460 9.11 85.76 -40.33
N LEU A 461 10.27 86.39 -40.53
CA LEU A 461 11.44 86.22 -39.67
C LEU A 461 11.16 86.65 -38.23
N LYS A 462 10.49 87.79 -38.02
CA LYS A 462 10.09 88.25 -36.68
C LYS A 462 9.11 87.27 -36.01
N ARG A 463 8.16 86.70 -36.74
CA ARG A 463 7.23 85.69 -36.21
C ARG A 463 7.95 84.39 -35.79
N LEU A 464 8.84 83.86 -36.63
CA LEU A 464 9.63 82.67 -36.28
C LEU A 464 10.60 82.94 -35.13
N GLY A 465 11.15 84.16 -35.06
CA GLY A 465 11.95 84.62 -33.92
C GLY A 465 11.17 84.65 -32.60
N ALA A 466 9.89 85.04 -32.64
CA ALA A 466 9.01 84.98 -31.46
C ALA A 466 8.70 83.53 -31.05
N GLN A 467 8.43 82.63 -32.01
CA GLN A 467 8.22 81.19 -31.73
C GLN A 467 9.48 80.50 -31.16
N LEU A 468 10.66 80.89 -31.64
CA LEU A 468 11.94 80.45 -31.09
C LEU A 468 12.14 80.95 -29.65
N ALA A 469 11.74 82.19 -29.36
CA ALA A 469 11.79 82.75 -28.01
C ALA A 469 10.81 82.01 -27.07
N GLU A 470 9.59 81.69 -27.52
CA GLU A 470 8.65 80.85 -26.77
C GLU A 470 9.21 79.45 -26.47
N LEU A 471 9.84 78.79 -27.45
CA LEU A 471 10.50 77.49 -27.26
C LEU A 471 11.70 77.54 -26.29
N ARG A 472 12.43 78.66 -26.28
CA ARG A 472 13.52 78.90 -25.30
C ARG A 472 12.96 79.03 -23.89
N ASP A 473 11.90 79.81 -23.74
CA ASP A 473 11.28 80.11 -22.47
C ASP A 473 10.58 78.86 -21.91
N TRP A 474 9.98 78.02 -22.77
CA TRP A 474 9.46 76.69 -22.38
C TRP A 474 10.52 75.73 -21.80
N ARG A 475 11.75 75.70 -22.35
CA ARG A 475 12.85 74.88 -21.78
C ARG A 475 13.38 75.42 -20.45
N GLY A 476 13.43 76.74 -20.28
CA GLY A 476 13.80 77.36 -18.99
C GLY A 476 12.74 77.12 -17.91
N PHE A 477 11.46 77.19 -18.30
CA PHE A 477 10.31 77.05 -17.40
C PHE A 477 10.06 75.61 -16.93
N VAL A 478 10.39 74.58 -17.73
CA VAL A 478 10.14 73.16 -17.39
C VAL A 478 11.22 72.52 -16.50
N ALA A 479 12.49 72.99 -16.56
CA ALA A 479 13.59 72.38 -15.81
C ALA A 479 13.90 73.04 -14.45
N ALA A 480 13.61 74.33 -14.28
CA ALA A 480 13.86 75.05 -13.03
C ALA A 480 12.98 74.60 -11.84
N PRO A 481 11.66 74.35 -11.99
CA PRO A 481 10.82 73.89 -10.88
C PRO A 481 11.23 72.50 -10.38
N LYS A 482 11.61 71.60 -11.29
CA LYS A 482 12.00 70.22 -10.94
C LYS A 482 13.33 70.16 -10.17
N ARG A 483 14.29 71.05 -10.47
CA ARG A 483 15.54 71.15 -9.69
C ARG A 483 15.29 71.70 -8.28
N ASN A 484 14.42 72.71 -8.15
CA ASN A 484 14.01 73.22 -6.84
C ASN A 484 13.28 72.15 -6.03
N GLN A 485 12.38 71.38 -6.67
CA GLN A 485 11.71 70.25 -6.03
C GLN A 485 12.69 69.16 -5.57
N LEU A 486 13.70 68.80 -6.36
CA LEU A 486 14.71 67.82 -5.94
C LEU A 486 15.59 68.33 -4.79
N CYS A 487 15.94 69.62 -4.79
CA CYS A 487 16.68 70.25 -3.68
C CYS A 487 15.84 70.26 -2.40
N GLN A 488 14.55 70.59 -2.51
CA GLN A 488 13.61 70.54 -1.40
C GLN A 488 13.42 69.10 -0.92
N ALA A 489 13.19 68.15 -1.82
CA ALA A 489 12.97 66.74 -1.50
C ALA A 489 14.18 66.10 -0.81
N ILE A 490 15.42 66.40 -1.24
CA ILE A 490 16.61 65.87 -0.55
C ILE A 490 16.83 66.55 0.80
N ALA A 491 16.48 67.83 0.94
CA ALA A 491 16.56 68.55 2.21
C ALA A 491 15.51 68.04 3.22
N GLU A 492 14.29 67.79 2.77
CA GLU A 492 13.22 67.16 3.55
C GLU A 492 13.61 65.73 3.94
N LEU A 493 14.15 64.95 3.00
CA LEU A 493 14.65 63.60 3.27
C LEU A 493 15.81 63.60 4.29
N ALA A 494 16.68 64.61 4.25
CA ALA A 494 17.77 64.77 5.21
C ALA A 494 17.28 65.19 6.61
N ALA A 495 16.12 65.85 6.70
CA ALA A 495 15.50 66.30 7.95
C ALA A 495 14.48 65.28 8.52
N ASP A 496 14.09 64.26 7.76
CA ASP A 496 13.11 63.27 8.21
C ASP A 496 13.75 62.15 9.03
N ASP A 497 13.69 62.30 10.36
CA ASP A 497 14.19 61.33 11.33
C ASP A 497 13.27 60.12 11.54
N ARG A 498 12.11 60.04 10.87
CA ARG A 498 11.13 58.95 11.05
C ARG A 498 11.38 57.76 10.12
N LEU A 499 12.23 57.92 9.11
CA LEU A 499 12.52 56.89 8.12
C LEU A 499 13.53 55.86 8.63
N THR A 500 13.33 54.59 8.24
CA THR A 500 14.30 53.53 8.47
C THR A 500 15.52 53.72 7.57
N ASP A 501 16.70 53.26 8.00
CA ASP A 501 17.95 53.43 7.24
C ASP A 501 17.89 52.82 5.82
N THR A 502 17.18 51.70 5.66
CA THR A 502 16.96 51.06 4.36
C THR A 502 16.14 51.95 3.42
N GLU A 503 15.06 52.55 3.93
CA GLU A 503 14.17 53.41 3.16
C GLU A 503 14.86 54.74 2.82
N LEU A 504 15.64 55.27 3.77
CA LEU A 504 16.48 56.44 3.58
C LEU A 504 17.54 56.22 2.50
N ASP A 505 18.29 55.12 2.52
CA ASP A 505 19.30 54.77 1.50
C ASP A 505 18.68 54.61 0.11
N ARG A 506 17.51 53.95 0.02
CA ARG A 506 16.79 53.76 -1.25
C ARG A 506 16.36 55.10 -1.85
N ARG A 507 15.67 55.95 -1.07
CA ARG A 507 15.17 57.25 -1.53
C ARG A 507 16.31 58.20 -1.86
N HIS A 508 17.38 58.17 -1.07
CA HIS A 508 18.60 58.94 -1.32
C HIS A 508 19.23 58.60 -2.67
N ARG A 509 19.44 57.30 -2.96
CA ARG A 509 19.96 56.85 -4.26
C ARG A 509 19.06 57.25 -5.42
N GLN A 510 17.75 57.21 -5.23
CA GLN A 510 16.78 57.63 -6.24
C GLN A 510 16.92 59.12 -6.55
N LEU A 511 16.92 59.99 -5.54
CA LEU A 511 17.08 61.43 -5.72
C LEU A 511 18.43 61.79 -6.36
N VAL A 512 19.52 61.12 -5.95
CA VAL A 512 20.85 61.30 -6.57
C VAL A 512 20.86 60.87 -8.04
N LYS A 513 20.12 59.80 -8.39
CA LYS A 513 19.96 59.35 -9.77
C LYS A 513 19.16 60.37 -10.60
N GLU A 514 18.00 60.80 -10.10
CA GLU A 514 17.13 61.80 -10.75
C GLU A 514 17.85 63.14 -10.93
N TRP A 515 18.68 63.54 -9.96
CA TRP A 515 19.54 64.72 -10.07
C TRP A 515 20.56 64.58 -11.21
N LYS A 516 21.22 63.42 -11.33
CA LYS A 516 22.19 63.15 -12.41
C LYS A 516 21.54 63.13 -13.80
N GLU A 517 20.29 62.67 -13.92
CA GLU A 517 19.55 62.62 -15.18
C GLU A 517 19.20 64.02 -15.74
N LEU A 518 19.13 65.06 -14.90
CA LEU A 518 18.82 66.44 -15.33
C LEU A 518 19.98 67.18 -16.01
N GLY A 519 21.23 66.70 -15.87
CA GLY A 519 22.43 67.26 -16.52
C GLY A 519 22.87 68.66 -16.04
N ASP A 520 24.12 69.01 -16.35
CA ASP A 520 24.83 70.19 -15.80
C ASP A 520 24.54 71.53 -16.52
N ALA A 521 24.00 71.50 -17.73
CA ALA A 521 24.03 72.65 -18.66
C ALA A 521 23.10 73.86 -18.30
N ALA A 522 22.42 73.84 -17.15
CA ALA A 522 21.55 74.94 -16.70
C ALA A 522 21.38 74.97 -15.16
N ALA A 523 22.36 74.48 -14.39
CA ALA A 523 22.27 74.45 -12.94
C ALA A 523 22.78 75.77 -12.33
N ASP A 524 21.96 76.37 -11.48
CA ASP A 524 22.42 77.44 -10.58
C ASP A 524 23.45 76.85 -9.58
N ARG A 525 24.51 77.60 -9.31
CA ARG A 525 25.64 77.13 -8.49
C ARG A 525 25.22 76.91 -7.04
N GLU A 526 24.27 77.69 -6.56
CA GLU A 526 23.73 77.64 -5.20
C GLU A 526 22.87 76.38 -4.96
N LEU A 527 21.94 76.07 -5.89
CA LEU A 527 21.11 74.86 -5.81
C LEU A 527 21.94 73.58 -5.80
N SER A 528 23.03 73.55 -6.58
CA SER A 528 23.95 72.42 -6.63
C SER A 528 24.72 72.22 -5.32
N GLN A 529 25.06 73.30 -4.63
CA GLN A 529 25.72 73.24 -3.32
C GLN A 529 24.73 72.75 -2.24
N ASN A 530 23.49 73.26 -2.25
CA ASN A 530 22.46 72.85 -1.29
C ASN A 530 22.09 71.36 -1.42
N PHE A 531 21.96 70.86 -2.65
CA PHE A 531 21.71 69.43 -2.90
C PHE A 531 22.86 68.55 -2.38
N ARG A 532 24.12 68.96 -2.61
CA ARG A 532 25.30 68.23 -2.11
C ARG A 532 25.33 68.22 -0.58
N ALA A 533 25.15 69.37 0.07
CA ALA A 533 25.16 69.45 1.52
C ALA A 533 24.07 68.59 2.19
N ALA A 534 22.86 68.55 1.62
CA ALA A 534 21.79 67.68 2.10
C ALA A 534 22.11 66.18 1.87
N SER A 535 22.69 65.85 0.71
CA SER A 535 23.17 64.50 0.41
C SER A 535 24.28 64.04 1.37
N ASP A 536 25.20 64.92 1.73
CA ASP A 536 26.32 64.63 2.64
C ASP A 536 25.81 64.32 4.05
N ARG A 537 24.81 65.06 4.55
CA ARG A 537 24.16 64.77 5.84
C ARG A 537 23.49 63.39 5.87
N ILE A 538 22.80 63.01 4.79
CA ILE A 538 22.19 61.67 4.67
C ILE A 538 23.29 60.59 4.63
N HIS A 539 24.42 60.87 3.97
CA HIS A 539 25.56 59.96 3.93
C HIS A 539 26.17 59.73 5.32
N GLU A 540 26.36 60.80 6.11
CA GLU A 540 26.86 60.69 7.49
C GLU A 540 25.91 59.87 8.37
N ARG A 541 24.59 60.12 8.31
CA ARG A 541 23.59 59.34 9.06
C ARG A 541 23.58 57.86 8.70
N LEU A 542 23.73 57.53 7.41
CA LEU A 542 23.75 56.14 6.94
C LEU A 542 25.08 55.43 7.20
N ALA A 543 26.15 56.14 7.59
CA ALA A 543 27.47 55.54 7.72
C ALA A 543 27.55 54.38 8.73
N PRO A 544 27.03 54.49 9.97
CA PRO A 544 27.05 53.39 10.94
C PRO A 544 26.22 52.17 10.49
N TRP A 545 25.07 52.41 9.85
CA TRP A 545 24.23 51.33 9.32
C TRP A 545 24.92 50.61 8.15
N ARG A 546 25.55 51.35 7.23
CA ARG A 546 26.32 50.78 6.12
C ARG A 546 27.52 49.97 6.62
N GLU A 547 28.18 50.46 7.67
CA GLU A 547 29.27 49.75 8.34
C GLU A 547 28.79 48.44 8.96
N ALA A 548 27.69 48.45 9.71
CA ALA A 548 27.08 47.23 10.26
C ALA A 548 26.64 46.24 9.16
N GLN A 549 26.12 46.73 8.03
CA GLN A 549 25.77 45.89 6.86
C GLN A 549 27.02 45.26 6.21
N ASN A 550 28.13 45.97 6.16
CA ASN A 550 29.39 45.43 5.67
C ASN A 550 29.94 44.36 6.62
N GLN A 551 29.94 44.62 7.93
CA GLN A 551 30.35 43.64 8.94
C GLN A 551 29.49 42.37 8.90
N GLN A 552 28.17 42.49 8.70
CA GLN A 552 27.29 41.32 8.54
C GLN A 552 27.62 40.51 7.29
N ARG A 553 27.97 41.17 6.17
CA ARG A 553 28.41 40.51 4.95
C ARG A 553 29.74 39.79 5.15
N ASP A 554 30.67 40.39 5.90
CA ASP A 554 31.96 39.78 6.23
C ASP A 554 31.81 38.56 7.13
N GLN A 555 30.92 38.62 8.13
CA GLN A 555 30.55 37.45 8.95
C GLN A 555 29.92 36.33 8.12
N ASN A 556 29.03 36.68 7.18
CA ASN A 556 28.45 35.70 6.25
C ASN A 556 29.51 35.09 5.34
N LEU A 557 30.49 35.87 4.88
CA LEU A 557 31.62 35.40 4.09
C LEU A 557 32.48 34.41 4.90
N ALA A 558 32.82 34.75 6.14
CA ALA A 558 33.57 33.87 7.04
C ALA A 558 32.84 32.55 7.30
N ALA A 559 31.52 32.60 7.52
CA ALA A 559 30.71 31.39 7.68
C ALA A 559 30.69 30.52 6.41
N ARG A 560 30.61 31.13 5.21
CA ARG A 560 30.71 30.41 3.93
C ARG A 560 32.10 29.82 3.70
N GLN A 561 33.17 30.51 4.12
CA GLN A 561 34.53 30.00 4.06
C GLN A 561 34.72 28.78 4.97
N ALA A 562 34.28 28.85 6.22
CA ALA A 562 34.32 27.75 7.17
C ALA A 562 33.51 26.53 6.69
N LEU A 563 32.32 26.75 6.10
CA LEU A 563 31.54 25.68 5.47
C LEU A 563 32.32 25.00 4.33
N CYS A 564 32.95 25.78 3.45
CA CYS A 564 33.77 25.22 2.38
C CYS A 564 34.94 24.39 2.93
N GLU A 565 35.64 24.88 3.95
CA GLU A 565 36.76 24.17 4.59
C GLU A 565 36.35 22.83 5.20
N GLN A 566 35.23 22.79 5.92
CA GLN A 566 34.71 21.55 6.51
C GLN A 566 34.36 20.49 5.46
N LEU A 567 33.75 20.92 4.35
CA LEU A 567 33.35 20.02 3.27
C LEU A 567 34.53 19.57 2.42
N GLU A 568 35.55 20.42 2.25
CA GLU A 568 36.81 20.05 1.58
C GLU A 568 37.58 19.02 2.41
N ALA A 569 37.68 19.18 3.73
CA ALA A 569 38.30 18.19 4.61
C ALA A 569 37.62 16.80 4.51
N LEU A 570 36.29 16.77 4.42
CA LEU A 570 35.54 15.54 4.18
C LEU A 570 35.88 14.91 2.82
N LEU A 571 36.03 15.72 1.77
CA LEU A 571 36.38 15.24 0.43
C LEU A 571 37.83 14.77 0.31
N GLU A 572 38.75 15.33 1.09
CA GLU A 572 40.14 14.88 1.15
C GLU A 572 40.28 13.53 1.86
N GLN A 573 39.51 13.30 2.93
CA GLN A 573 39.55 12.07 3.73
C GLN A 573 38.16 11.45 3.91
N PRO A 574 37.55 10.92 2.83
CA PRO A 574 36.25 10.30 2.91
C PRO A 574 36.32 8.95 3.63
N ASP A 575 35.49 8.76 4.65
CA ASP A 575 35.35 7.47 5.34
C ASP A 575 34.98 6.35 4.32
N PRO A 576 35.75 5.24 4.25
CA PRO A 576 35.45 4.06 3.44
C PRO A 576 34.05 3.48 3.65
N SER A 577 33.51 3.61 4.86
CA SER A 577 32.25 3.02 5.29
C SER A 577 31.07 4.01 5.30
N ALA A 578 31.29 5.25 4.85
CA ALA A 578 30.23 6.26 4.83
C ALA A 578 29.06 5.86 3.95
N ASP A 579 27.86 5.87 4.54
CA ASP A 579 26.60 5.63 3.83
C ASP A 579 26.32 6.77 2.81
N PRO A 580 26.05 6.46 1.53
CA PRO A 580 25.60 7.44 0.56
C PRO A 580 24.42 8.32 1.03
N ASP A 581 23.50 7.81 1.84
CA ASP A 581 22.38 8.59 2.38
C ASP A 581 22.86 9.66 3.38
N ALA A 582 23.78 9.31 4.29
CA ALA A 582 24.39 10.28 5.20
C ALA A 582 25.16 11.38 4.45
N LEU A 583 25.85 11.02 3.36
CA LEU A 583 26.54 11.99 2.50
C LEU A 583 25.55 12.91 1.75
N ARG A 584 24.37 12.41 1.35
CA ARG A 584 23.30 13.24 0.77
C ARG A 584 22.77 14.25 1.80
N ASP A 585 22.56 13.82 3.04
CA ASP A 585 22.10 14.71 4.12
C ASP A 585 23.11 15.83 4.38
N ILE A 586 24.41 15.51 4.41
CA ILE A 586 25.49 16.51 4.55
C ILE A 586 25.43 17.53 3.40
N ARG A 587 25.31 17.05 2.16
CA ARG A 587 25.21 17.92 0.96
C ARG A 587 23.98 18.83 1.02
N ASP A 588 22.85 18.32 1.48
CA ASP A 588 21.59 19.08 1.49
C ASP A 588 21.59 20.11 2.62
N ARG A 589 22.11 19.78 3.81
CA ARG A 589 22.36 20.74 4.90
C ARG A 589 23.36 21.82 4.50
N ALA A 590 24.42 21.47 3.76
CA ALA A 590 25.37 22.44 3.24
C ALA A 590 24.69 23.47 2.31
N ARG A 591 23.73 23.04 1.47
CA ARG A 591 22.94 23.96 0.62
C ARG A 591 22.07 24.89 1.45
N GLU A 592 21.48 24.42 2.53
CA GLU A 592 20.67 25.23 3.45
C GLU A 592 21.52 26.29 4.16
N GLN A 593 22.65 25.88 4.73
CA GLN A 593 23.60 26.80 5.38
C GLN A 593 24.12 27.86 4.39
N TRP A 594 24.44 27.45 3.16
CA TRP A 594 24.86 28.37 2.10
C TRP A 594 23.80 29.45 1.81
N ARG A 595 22.51 29.07 1.75
CA ARG A 595 21.39 30.01 1.57
C ARG A 595 21.22 30.94 2.77
N ARG A 596 21.39 30.44 3.99
CA ARG A 596 21.26 31.20 5.24
C ARG A 596 22.31 32.31 5.35
N HIS A 597 23.56 32.05 4.95
CA HIS A 597 24.65 33.01 5.02
C HIS A 597 24.70 33.91 3.78
N SER A 598 23.67 34.72 3.54
CA SER A 598 23.54 35.64 2.41
C SER A 598 23.00 36.99 2.89
N PRO A 599 23.42 38.14 2.32
CA PRO A 599 24.42 38.35 1.26
C PRO A 599 25.88 38.38 1.78
N VAL A 600 26.85 38.32 0.86
CA VAL A 600 28.31 38.46 1.10
C VAL A 600 28.88 39.65 0.29
N PRO A 601 30.12 40.10 0.52
CA PRO A 601 30.76 41.16 -0.27
C PRO A 601 30.79 40.82 -1.76
N ARG A 602 30.51 41.82 -2.61
CA ARG A 602 30.26 41.62 -4.06
C ARG A 602 31.49 41.12 -4.81
N ASP A 603 32.65 41.63 -4.44
CA ASP A 603 33.96 41.25 -4.96
C ASP A 603 34.33 39.79 -4.64
N GLN A 604 33.86 39.27 -3.50
CA GLN A 604 34.14 37.88 -3.07
C GLN A 604 33.06 36.87 -3.46
N ALA A 605 31.85 37.34 -3.80
CA ALA A 605 30.68 36.49 -4.04
C ALA A 605 30.89 35.43 -5.12
N GLU A 606 31.55 35.80 -6.23
CA GLU A 606 31.81 34.88 -7.34
C GLU A 606 32.86 33.83 -6.97
N THR A 607 33.97 34.23 -6.35
CA THR A 607 35.08 33.35 -5.95
C THR A 607 34.61 32.27 -4.99
N ILE A 608 33.93 32.66 -3.90
CA ILE A 608 33.41 31.70 -2.92
C ILE A 608 32.32 30.81 -3.53
N GLY A 609 31.48 31.36 -4.42
CA GLY A 609 30.45 30.62 -5.14
C GLY A 609 31.02 29.52 -6.05
N ARG A 610 32.09 29.81 -6.80
CA ARG A 610 32.80 28.83 -7.62
C ARG A 610 33.43 27.73 -6.74
N ARG A 611 34.03 28.08 -5.60
CA ARG A 611 34.58 27.12 -4.62
C ARG A 611 33.51 26.15 -4.12
N PHE A 612 32.39 26.65 -3.62
CA PHE A 612 31.27 25.81 -3.16
C PHE A 612 30.66 24.97 -4.29
N GLY A 613 30.61 25.49 -5.52
CA GLY A 613 30.21 24.73 -6.70
C GLY A 613 31.05 23.46 -6.90
N ARG A 614 32.38 23.58 -6.84
CA ARG A 614 33.30 22.42 -6.96
C ARG A 614 33.09 21.41 -5.84
N ILE A 615 32.95 21.87 -4.59
CA ILE A 615 32.67 21.01 -3.43
C ILE A 615 31.39 20.21 -3.65
N ARG A 616 30.31 20.87 -4.09
CA ARG A 616 29.03 20.21 -4.37
C ARG A 616 29.16 19.11 -5.43
N HIS A 617 29.96 19.35 -6.47
CA HIS A 617 30.25 18.34 -7.49
C HIS A 617 31.10 17.18 -6.92
N GLY A 618 32.11 17.49 -6.09
CA GLY A 618 32.91 16.46 -5.40
C GLY A 618 32.08 15.57 -4.48
N LEU A 619 31.18 16.16 -3.67
CA LEU A 619 30.26 15.40 -2.80
C LEU A 619 29.34 14.51 -3.62
N GLN A 620 28.82 15.02 -4.74
CA GLN A 620 27.98 14.22 -5.63
C GLN A 620 28.74 13.02 -6.21
N ALA A 621 29.97 13.23 -6.69
CA ALA A 621 30.81 12.17 -7.24
C ALA A 621 31.15 11.10 -6.18
N LEU A 622 31.40 11.51 -4.92
CA LEU A 622 31.64 10.58 -3.82
C LEU A 622 30.39 9.73 -3.51
N ILE A 623 29.21 10.37 -3.44
CA ILE A 623 27.91 9.68 -3.25
C ILE A 623 27.69 8.64 -4.35
N ASP A 624 27.91 9.03 -5.61
CA ASP A 624 27.68 8.15 -6.76
C ASP A 624 28.65 6.97 -6.78
N ARG A 625 29.94 7.21 -6.47
CA ARG A 625 30.94 6.15 -6.32
C ARG A 625 30.55 5.14 -5.24
N ARG A 626 30.18 5.62 -4.04
CA ARG A 626 29.78 4.74 -2.91
C ARG A 626 28.53 3.94 -3.24
N ALA A 627 27.54 4.58 -3.86
CA ALA A 627 26.34 3.88 -4.30
C ALA A 627 26.69 2.77 -5.32
N GLN A 628 27.64 3.01 -6.23
CA GLN A 628 28.08 2.00 -7.19
C GLN A 628 28.84 0.83 -6.53
N GLU A 629 29.69 1.08 -5.54
CA GLU A 629 30.38 0.05 -4.74
C GLU A 629 29.36 -0.87 -4.03
N ILE A 630 28.29 -0.28 -3.46
CA ILE A 630 27.17 -1.02 -2.87
C ILE A 630 26.41 -1.83 -3.93
N ALA A 631 26.19 -1.26 -5.12
CA ALA A 631 25.54 -1.97 -6.22
C ALA A 631 26.34 -3.22 -6.63
N SER A 632 27.68 -3.14 -6.72
CA SER A 632 28.52 -4.32 -6.97
C SER A 632 28.40 -5.38 -5.88
N ALA A 633 28.48 -5.00 -4.60
CA ALA A 633 28.34 -5.95 -3.50
C ALA A 633 26.96 -6.63 -3.49
N LYS A 634 25.90 -5.90 -3.85
CA LYS A 634 24.55 -6.47 -4.02
C LYS A 634 24.46 -7.44 -5.20
N ARG A 635 25.13 -7.16 -6.33
CA ARG A 635 25.22 -8.12 -7.46
C ARG A 635 25.95 -9.41 -7.05
N GLU A 636 26.98 -9.32 -6.22
CA GLU A 636 27.66 -10.50 -5.68
C GLU A 636 26.74 -11.33 -4.76
N LEU A 637 25.93 -10.70 -3.92
CA LEU A 637 24.92 -11.41 -3.11
C LEU A 637 23.86 -12.10 -3.97
N ILE A 638 23.46 -11.49 -5.10
CA ILE A 638 22.57 -12.12 -6.08
C ILE A 638 23.22 -13.36 -6.69
N ALA A 639 24.50 -13.28 -7.09
CA ALA A 639 25.23 -14.42 -7.62
C ALA A 639 25.29 -15.58 -6.60
N GLN A 640 25.64 -15.27 -5.34
CA GLN A 640 25.63 -16.25 -4.25
C GLN A 640 24.23 -16.86 -4.02
N ALA A 641 23.17 -16.05 -4.11
CA ALA A 641 21.80 -16.55 -4.00
C ALA A 641 21.41 -17.49 -5.16
N LYS A 642 21.85 -17.21 -6.40
CA LYS A 642 21.62 -18.08 -7.57
C LYS A 642 22.34 -19.41 -7.41
N GLU A 643 23.61 -19.39 -7.01
CA GLU A 643 24.37 -20.62 -6.74
C GLU A 643 23.70 -21.45 -5.64
N LEU A 644 23.25 -20.78 -4.57
CA LEU A 644 22.54 -21.40 -3.47
C LEU A 644 21.24 -22.07 -3.92
N GLN A 645 20.49 -21.43 -4.83
CA GLN A 645 19.26 -21.96 -5.41
C GLN A 645 19.49 -23.32 -6.07
N THR A 646 20.59 -23.47 -6.81
CA THR A 646 20.96 -24.69 -7.56
C THR A 646 21.79 -25.69 -6.77
N SER A 647 22.18 -25.37 -5.53
CA SER A 647 23.04 -26.26 -4.72
C SER A 647 22.34 -27.58 -4.36
N SER A 648 23.11 -28.65 -4.21
CA SER A 648 22.65 -29.99 -3.80
C SER A 648 22.30 -30.10 -2.31
N GLN A 649 22.33 -28.99 -1.58
CA GLN A 649 22.02 -28.95 -0.14
C GLN A 649 20.51 -29.08 0.10
N SER A 650 20.14 -29.53 1.30
CA SER A 650 18.72 -29.64 1.68
C SER A 650 18.01 -28.29 1.60
N ALA A 651 16.70 -28.29 1.28
CA ALA A 651 15.91 -27.05 1.21
C ALA A 651 15.95 -26.24 2.52
N SER A 652 16.10 -26.91 3.68
CA SER A 652 16.26 -26.25 4.97
C SER A 652 17.61 -25.51 5.09
N GLN A 653 18.72 -26.13 4.67
CA GLN A 653 20.04 -25.51 4.70
C GLN A 653 20.13 -24.32 3.74
N ARG A 654 19.57 -24.48 2.52
CA ARG A 654 19.45 -23.38 1.55
C ARG A 654 18.66 -22.20 2.11
N ALA A 655 17.55 -22.45 2.81
CA ALA A 655 16.77 -21.39 3.44
C ALA A 655 17.53 -20.63 4.55
N GLU A 656 18.33 -21.30 5.39
CA GLU A 656 19.11 -20.62 6.43
C GLU A 656 20.27 -19.78 5.84
N GLN A 657 20.93 -20.27 4.79
CA GLN A 657 21.94 -19.48 4.09
C GLN A 657 21.31 -18.28 3.36
N ALA A 658 20.13 -18.44 2.76
CA ALA A 658 19.39 -17.35 2.14
C ALA A 658 19.03 -16.25 3.16
N LYS A 659 18.65 -16.60 4.40
CA LYS A 659 18.45 -15.61 5.48
C LYS A 659 19.73 -14.85 5.82
N THR A 660 20.88 -15.52 5.78
CA THR A 660 22.18 -14.87 6.03
C THR A 660 22.51 -13.87 4.93
N LEU A 661 22.26 -14.23 3.66
CA LEU A 661 22.39 -13.30 2.52
C LEU A 661 21.43 -12.10 2.65
N GLN A 662 20.19 -12.32 3.07
CA GLN A 662 19.23 -11.23 3.32
C GLN A 662 19.69 -10.28 4.43
N LYS A 663 20.37 -10.79 5.47
CA LYS A 663 20.95 -9.95 6.53
C LYS A 663 22.05 -9.06 5.96
N ARG A 664 23.02 -9.64 5.25
CA ARG A 664 24.10 -8.91 4.57
C ARG A 664 23.57 -7.87 3.59
N TRP A 665 22.52 -8.19 2.84
CA TRP A 665 21.87 -7.25 1.92
C TRP A 665 21.41 -5.96 2.61
N ARG A 666 20.84 -6.07 3.82
CA ARG A 666 20.35 -4.91 4.58
C ARG A 666 21.50 -4.06 5.13
N GLU A 667 22.64 -4.67 5.44
CA GLU A 667 23.82 -4.01 5.98
C GLU A 667 24.57 -3.17 4.92
N LEU A 668 24.45 -3.52 3.63
CA LEU A 668 25.15 -2.85 2.52
C LEU A 668 24.61 -1.44 2.17
N GLY A 669 23.52 -0.95 2.76
CA GLY A 669 22.95 0.36 2.42
C GLY A 669 22.23 0.37 1.06
N ARG A 670 22.09 1.54 0.40
CA ARG A 670 21.32 1.71 -0.85
C ARG A 670 22.21 1.95 -2.07
N ALA A 671 21.95 1.21 -3.15
CA ALA A 671 22.52 1.43 -4.47
C ALA A 671 21.87 2.67 -5.15
N PRO A 672 22.31 3.07 -6.36
CA PRO A 672 21.70 4.17 -7.09
C PRO A 672 20.19 3.95 -7.30
N LYS A 673 19.40 5.02 -7.24
CA LYS A 673 17.92 4.98 -7.20
C LYS A 673 17.29 4.20 -8.37
N GLY A 674 17.95 4.10 -9.53
CA GLY A 674 17.48 3.31 -10.67
C GLY A 674 17.83 1.82 -10.61
N GLU A 675 18.96 1.45 -9.99
CA GLU A 675 19.44 0.07 -9.95
C GLU A 675 18.95 -0.70 -8.73
N GLU A 676 18.77 -0.02 -7.58
CA GLU A 676 18.33 -0.63 -6.32
C GLU A 676 17.06 -1.47 -6.49
N GLN A 677 16.06 -0.95 -7.21
CA GLN A 677 14.79 -1.65 -7.40
C GLN A 677 14.92 -2.89 -8.29
N ALA A 678 15.84 -2.88 -9.26
CA ALA A 678 16.09 -4.02 -10.13
C ALA A 678 16.84 -5.12 -9.34
N LEU A 679 17.91 -4.73 -8.65
CA LEU A 679 18.72 -5.62 -7.81
C LEU A 679 17.85 -6.26 -6.71
N TRP A 680 17.01 -5.48 -6.03
CA TRP A 680 16.11 -6.00 -5.01
C TRP A 680 15.07 -6.99 -5.55
N ARG A 681 14.46 -6.69 -6.69
CA ARG A 681 13.48 -7.60 -7.32
C ARG A 681 14.12 -8.94 -7.67
N GLU A 682 15.32 -8.90 -8.26
CA GLU A 682 16.05 -10.11 -8.62
C GLU A 682 16.44 -10.93 -7.39
N PHE A 683 17.09 -10.29 -6.41
CA PHE A 683 17.50 -10.94 -5.17
C PHE A 683 16.32 -11.56 -4.42
N ARG A 684 15.23 -10.80 -4.28
CA ARG A 684 14.00 -11.25 -3.62
C ARG A 684 13.37 -12.43 -4.36
N GLY A 685 13.27 -12.38 -5.68
CA GLY A 685 12.71 -13.48 -6.46
C GLY A 685 13.45 -14.81 -6.25
N ILE A 686 14.78 -14.76 -6.15
CA ILE A 686 15.61 -15.94 -5.87
C ILE A 686 15.37 -16.45 -4.44
N CYS A 687 15.37 -15.57 -3.44
CA CYS A 687 15.07 -15.94 -2.05
C CYS A 687 13.66 -16.54 -1.91
N ASP A 688 12.64 -15.93 -2.53
CA ASP A 688 11.26 -16.39 -2.49
C ASP A 688 11.15 -17.80 -3.11
N SER A 689 11.87 -18.09 -4.20
CA SER A 689 11.96 -19.45 -4.76
C SER A 689 12.61 -20.46 -3.81
N ILE A 690 13.69 -20.08 -3.11
CA ILE A 690 14.35 -20.96 -2.13
C ILE A 690 13.41 -21.28 -0.97
N PHE A 691 12.67 -20.29 -0.44
CA PHE A 691 11.71 -20.50 0.63
C PHE A 691 10.48 -21.30 0.17
N ALA A 692 9.97 -21.04 -1.04
CA ALA A 692 8.87 -21.80 -1.62
C ALA A 692 9.22 -23.29 -1.77
N ASN A 693 10.44 -23.61 -2.21
CA ASN A 693 10.90 -24.99 -2.29
C ASN A 693 10.92 -25.70 -0.93
N ARG A 694 11.34 -24.99 0.13
CA ARG A 694 11.32 -25.53 1.51
C ARG A 694 9.89 -25.78 1.98
N GLU A 695 8.96 -24.86 1.74
CA GLU A 695 7.56 -25.04 2.14
C GLU A 695 6.92 -26.20 1.37
N ALA A 696 7.15 -26.28 0.06
CA ALA A 696 6.64 -27.39 -0.76
C ALA A 696 7.15 -28.77 -0.28
N GLU A 697 8.43 -28.90 0.09
CA GLU A 697 8.95 -30.13 0.68
C GLU A 697 8.29 -30.46 2.03
N ARG A 698 8.06 -29.45 2.87
CA ARG A 698 7.40 -29.60 4.16
C ARG A 698 5.95 -30.03 4.00
N ASP A 699 5.21 -29.38 3.12
CA ASP A 699 3.80 -29.68 2.83
C ASP A 699 3.66 -31.08 2.22
N SER A 700 4.53 -31.46 1.29
CA SER A 700 4.55 -32.81 0.73
C SER A 700 4.78 -33.88 1.81
N ARG A 701 5.72 -33.65 2.73
CA ARG A 701 5.96 -34.56 3.87
C ARG A 701 4.74 -34.63 4.79
N ALA A 702 4.15 -33.48 5.15
CA ALA A 702 2.97 -33.43 5.99
C ALA A 702 1.78 -34.16 5.35
N GLN A 703 1.57 -34.00 4.04
CA GLN A 703 0.50 -34.66 3.30
C GLN A 703 0.69 -36.18 3.24
N ARG A 704 1.92 -36.67 3.00
CA ARG A 704 2.22 -38.12 3.04
C ARG A 704 1.96 -38.72 4.42
N ILE A 705 2.36 -38.01 5.48
CA ILE A 705 2.12 -38.43 6.86
C ILE A 705 0.62 -38.49 7.16
N LYS A 706 -0.13 -37.46 6.72
CA LYS A 706 -1.58 -37.40 6.89
C LYS A 706 -2.29 -38.54 6.15
N SER A 707 -1.97 -38.75 4.87
CA SER A 707 -2.55 -39.84 4.06
C SER A 707 -2.36 -41.19 4.75
N ARG A 708 -1.13 -41.50 5.18
CA ARG A 708 -0.82 -42.76 5.87
C ARG A 708 -1.63 -42.96 7.15
N LEU A 709 -1.84 -41.89 7.94
CA LEU A 709 -2.67 -41.96 9.15
C LEU A 709 -4.16 -42.13 8.84
N ASP A 710 -4.65 -41.51 7.76
CA ASP A 710 -6.04 -41.60 7.35
C ASP A 710 -6.34 -42.99 6.73
N ASP A 711 -5.41 -43.55 5.95
CA ASP A 711 -5.48 -44.92 5.42
C ASP A 711 -5.54 -45.96 6.56
N MET A 712 -4.70 -45.80 7.60
CA MET A 712 -4.74 -46.66 8.78
C MET A 712 -6.06 -46.51 9.56
N GLN A 713 -6.59 -45.28 9.67
CA GLN A 713 -7.87 -45.06 10.33
C GLN A 713 -9.02 -45.73 9.57
N ALA A 714 -9.04 -45.61 8.24
CA ALA A 714 -10.03 -46.24 7.39
C ALA A 714 -9.99 -47.78 7.50
N LEU A 715 -8.79 -48.36 7.57
CA LEU A 715 -8.62 -49.79 7.79
C LEU A 715 -9.16 -50.24 9.15
N ILE A 716 -8.87 -49.48 10.22
CA ILE A 716 -9.41 -49.73 11.57
C ILE A 716 -10.94 -49.70 11.53
N ASP A 717 -11.54 -48.66 10.97
CA ASP A 717 -13.00 -48.49 10.98
C ASP A 717 -13.69 -49.57 10.12
N ARG A 718 -13.08 -49.97 8.98
CA ARG A 718 -13.54 -51.08 8.15
C ARG A 718 -13.60 -52.40 8.93
N LEU A 719 -12.56 -52.74 9.69
CA LEU A 719 -12.52 -53.99 10.46
C LEU A 719 -13.34 -53.94 11.75
N ASP A 720 -13.48 -52.76 12.36
CA ASP A 720 -14.34 -52.54 13.53
C ASP A 720 -15.82 -52.78 13.19
N SER A 721 -16.24 -52.38 11.98
CA SER A 721 -17.60 -52.55 11.46
C SER A 721 -17.89 -53.92 10.83
N TRP A 722 -16.86 -54.62 10.36
CA TRP A 722 -17.00 -55.98 9.85
C TRP A 722 -17.10 -56.99 11.00
N GLN A 723 -18.00 -57.99 10.86
CA GLN A 723 -18.11 -59.14 11.74
C GLN A 723 -18.08 -60.42 10.89
N PRO A 724 -17.30 -61.44 11.30
CA PRO A 724 -17.29 -62.72 10.60
C PRO A 724 -18.61 -63.45 10.85
N ASN A 725 -19.15 -64.09 9.81
CA ASN A 725 -20.37 -64.89 9.87
C ASN A 725 -20.08 -66.39 9.76
N THR A 726 -18.97 -66.76 9.12
CA THR A 726 -18.51 -68.15 9.00
C THR A 726 -17.03 -68.26 9.35
N SER A 727 -16.52 -69.48 9.56
CA SER A 727 -15.09 -69.68 9.81
C SER A 727 -14.18 -69.33 8.62
N GLN A 728 -14.70 -69.35 7.39
CA GLN A 728 -13.97 -69.06 6.14
C GLN A 728 -13.62 -67.57 5.95
N ASP A 729 -14.29 -66.71 6.71
CA ASP A 729 -14.05 -65.26 6.75
C ASP A 729 -12.65 -64.90 7.31
N ASN A 730 -11.87 -65.88 7.78
CA ASN A 730 -10.48 -65.69 8.23
C ASN A 730 -9.57 -65.06 7.15
N THR A 731 -9.82 -65.34 5.88
CA THR A 731 -9.03 -64.83 4.75
C THR A 731 -9.10 -63.31 4.63
N LEU A 732 -10.25 -62.72 4.94
CA LEU A 732 -10.44 -61.27 4.95
C LEU A 732 -9.65 -60.62 6.09
N LEU A 733 -9.65 -61.25 7.27
CA LEU A 733 -8.86 -60.78 8.40
C LEU A 733 -7.36 -60.80 8.09
N ASP A 734 -6.86 -61.85 7.45
CA ASP A 734 -5.44 -61.97 7.07
C ASP A 734 -5.03 -60.92 6.02
N GLN A 735 -5.89 -60.64 5.04
CA GLN A 735 -5.69 -59.55 4.09
C GLN A 735 -5.60 -58.18 4.78
N ALA A 736 -6.50 -57.93 5.73
CA ALA A 736 -6.50 -56.68 6.47
C ALA A 736 -5.26 -56.49 7.35
N ILE A 737 -4.70 -57.59 7.89
CA ILE A 737 -3.41 -57.57 8.61
C ILE A 737 -2.26 -57.19 7.67
N ALA A 738 -2.21 -57.77 6.47
CA ALA A 738 -1.19 -57.43 5.48
C ALA A 738 -1.28 -55.95 5.03
N GLU A 739 -2.50 -55.41 4.87
CA GLU A 739 -2.70 -53.99 4.58
C GLU A 739 -2.18 -53.08 5.71
N ALA A 740 -2.41 -53.46 6.98
CA ALA A 740 -1.91 -52.70 8.13
C ALA A 740 -0.37 -52.70 8.19
N ASP A 741 0.26 -53.84 7.94
CA ASP A 741 1.72 -53.98 7.93
C ASP A 741 2.37 -53.11 6.83
N ALA A 742 1.71 -52.98 5.66
CA ALA A 742 2.18 -52.13 4.57
C ALA A 742 2.15 -50.62 4.89
N LEU A 743 1.33 -50.21 5.87
CA LEU A 743 1.22 -48.81 6.31
C LEU A 743 2.28 -48.44 7.37
N GLU A 744 2.99 -49.41 7.95
CA GLU A 744 4.05 -49.17 8.93
C GLU A 744 5.39 -48.75 8.26
N PRO A 745 6.26 -47.95 8.94
CA PRO A 745 6.03 -47.34 10.25
C PRO A 745 5.09 -46.13 10.19
N LEU A 746 4.15 -46.05 11.14
CA LEU A 746 3.37 -44.84 11.40
C LEU A 746 4.23 -43.77 12.09
N PRO A 747 3.92 -42.46 11.90
CA PRO A 747 4.61 -41.39 12.60
C PRO A 747 4.50 -41.58 14.13
N PRO A 748 5.54 -41.27 14.92
CA PRO A 748 5.49 -41.42 16.37
C PRO A 748 4.47 -40.45 16.99
N GLY A 749 3.74 -40.90 18.01
CA GLY A 749 2.81 -40.05 18.76
C GLY A 749 1.62 -40.82 19.33
N ARG A 750 0.90 -40.16 20.25
CA ARG A 750 -0.26 -40.74 20.97
C ARG A 750 -1.36 -41.25 20.02
N ARG A 751 -1.59 -40.58 18.88
CA ARG A 751 -2.59 -41.01 17.88
C ARG A 751 -2.22 -42.36 17.28
N SER A 752 -0.99 -42.52 16.81
CA SER A 752 -0.49 -43.75 16.22
C SER A 752 -0.40 -44.89 17.24
N GLU A 753 -0.04 -44.59 18.49
CA GLU A 753 -0.11 -45.56 19.59
C GLU A 753 -1.54 -46.02 19.87
N GLY A 754 -2.50 -45.10 19.89
CA GLY A 754 -3.92 -45.40 20.04
C GLY A 754 -4.46 -46.25 18.88
N MET A 755 -4.08 -45.93 17.64
CA MET A 755 -4.42 -46.72 16.45
C MET A 755 -3.89 -48.14 16.53
N ARG A 756 -2.61 -48.33 16.88
CA ARG A 756 -2.02 -49.66 17.06
C ARG A 756 -2.72 -50.48 18.14
N ARG A 757 -3.10 -49.85 19.26
CA ARG A 757 -3.86 -50.52 20.34
C ARG A 757 -5.28 -50.89 19.91
N ARG A 758 -6.00 -50.01 19.19
CA ARG A 758 -7.32 -50.34 18.65
C ARG A 758 -7.23 -51.48 17.64
N TRP A 759 -6.29 -51.40 16.71
CA TRP A 759 -6.05 -52.42 15.70
C TRP A 759 -5.80 -53.80 16.31
N SER A 760 -4.86 -53.90 17.25
CA SER A 760 -4.56 -55.18 17.91
C SER A 760 -5.75 -55.73 18.71
N GLY A 761 -6.53 -54.85 19.34
CA GLY A 761 -7.78 -55.22 20.00
C GLY A 761 -8.83 -55.80 19.05
N ILE A 762 -9.07 -55.14 17.91
CA ILE A 762 -10.02 -55.60 16.89
C ILE A 762 -9.59 -56.95 16.32
N VAL A 763 -8.32 -57.07 15.89
CA VAL A 763 -7.79 -58.33 15.33
C VAL A 763 -7.96 -59.48 16.31
N ARG A 764 -7.63 -59.28 17.59
CA ARG A 764 -7.81 -60.29 18.63
C ARG A 764 -9.28 -60.70 18.77
N ALA A 765 -10.20 -59.73 18.87
CA ALA A 765 -11.63 -60.03 19.01
C ALA A 765 -12.18 -60.81 17.80
N ARG A 766 -11.73 -60.47 16.58
CA ARG A 766 -12.14 -61.16 15.35
C ARG A 766 -11.61 -62.59 15.28
N ARG A 767 -10.35 -62.83 15.70
CA ARG A 767 -9.80 -64.18 15.81
C ARG A 767 -10.59 -65.05 16.80
N GLU A 768 -10.90 -64.50 17.98
CA GLU A 768 -11.69 -65.21 18.99
C GLU A 768 -13.11 -65.54 18.47
N GLN A 769 -13.73 -64.65 17.71
CA GLN A 769 -15.05 -64.91 17.11
C GLN A 769 -14.99 -65.97 16.00
N LEU A 770 -13.99 -65.92 15.11
CA LEU A 770 -13.78 -66.94 14.07
C LEU A 770 -13.54 -68.33 14.67
N GLU A 771 -12.77 -68.44 15.76
CA GLU A 771 -12.55 -69.71 16.48
C GLU A 771 -13.87 -70.25 17.03
N ARG A 772 -14.73 -69.39 17.60
CA ARG A 772 -16.07 -69.81 18.07
C ARG A 772 -16.94 -70.29 16.92
N LEU A 773 -17.01 -69.56 15.82
CA LEU A 773 -17.81 -69.94 14.65
C LEU A 773 -17.37 -71.30 14.09
N ALA A 774 -16.06 -71.55 14.00
CA ALA A 774 -15.54 -72.85 13.58
C ALA A 774 -16.01 -74.00 14.49
N ILE A 775 -16.00 -73.80 15.81
CA ILE A 775 -16.53 -74.80 16.76
C ILE A 775 -18.04 -75.01 16.57
N HIS A 776 -18.81 -73.93 16.39
CA HIS A 776 -20.26 -74.02 16.16
C HIS A 776 -20.60 -74.78 14.87
N GLU A 777 -19.85 -74.53 13.80
CA GLU A 777 -20.00 -75.22 12.52
C GLU A 777 -19.67 -76.72 12.63
N GLU A 778 -18.66 -77.11 13.42
CA GLU A 778 -18.34 -78.52 13.69
C GLU A 778 -19.44 -79.22 14.51
N VAL A 779 -19.92 -78.60 15.59
CA VAL A 779 -21.02 -79.19 16.38
C VAL A 779 -22.32 -79.25 15.55
N GLY A 780 -22.59 -78.24 14.72
CA GLY A 780 -23.72 -78.25 13.79
C GLY A 780 -23.63 -79.39 12.77
N ARG A 781 -22.44 -79.63 12.20
CA ARG A 781 -22.19 -80.81 11.34
C ARG A 781 -22.44 -82.12 12.08
N TRP A 782 -21.98 -82.24 13.32
CA TRP A 782 -22.25 -83.42 14.15
C TRP A 782 -23.72 -83.64 14.44
N GLN A 783 -24.48 -82.58 14.72
CA GLN A 783 -25.92 -82.65 14.88
C GLN A 783 -26.61 -83.17 13.61
N ALA A 784 -26.14 -82.76 12.42
CA ALA A 784 -26.63 -83.27 11.15
C ALA A 784 -26.36 -84.78 10.98
N PHE A 785 -25.31 -85.34 11.61
CA PHE A 785 -24.99 -86.77 11.59
C PHE A 785 -25.76 -87.62 12.62
N GLN A 786 -26.59 -87.02 13.47
CA GLN A 786 -27.38 -87.75 14.47
C GLN A 786 -28.28 -88.86 13.90
N PRO A 787 -28.97 -88.69 12.75
CA PRO A 787 -29.73 -89.79 12.14
C PRO A 787 -28.86 -90.98 11.74
N LEU A 788 -27.67 -90.71 11.19
CA LEU A 788 -26.69 -91.74 10.83
C LEU A 788 -26.19 -92.47 12.08
N LEU A 789 -25.84 -91.73 13.13
CA LEU A 789 -25.40 -92.31 14.40
C LEU A 789 -26.48 -93.21 15.02
N LYS A 790 -27.76 -92.79 14.99
CA LYS A 790 -28.90 -93.61 15.44
C LYS A 790 -29.05 -94.89 14.62
N ALA A 791 -28.88 -94.81 13.30
CA ALA A 791 -28.89 -96.00 12.44
C ALA A 791 -27.74 -96.96 12.79
N HIS A 792 -26.54 -96.43 13.07
CA HIS A 792 -25.43 -97.24 13.56
C HIS A 792 -25.71 -97.92 14.89
N LEU A 793 -26.27 -97.21 15.87
CA LEU A 793 -26.61 -97.79 17.17
C LEU A 793 -27.68 -98.89 17.06
N ALA A 794 -28.67 -98.73 16.17
CA ALA A 794 -29.66 -99.77 15.91
C ALA A 794 -29.03 -101.03 15.26
N ALA A 795 -28.12 -100.84 14.32
CA ALA A 795 -27.38 -101.94 13.70
C ALA A 795 -26.40 -102.62 14.68
N ASP A 796 -25.78 -101.85 15.58
CA ASP A 796 -24.92 -102.38 16.63
C ASP A 796 -25.69 -103.33 17.57
N GLU A 797 -26.87 -102.90 18.04
CA GLU A 797 -27.74 -103.70 18.91
C GLU A 797 -28.23 -104.98 18.21
N ALA A 798 -28.56 -104.90 16.92
CA ALA A 798 -28.94 -106.08 16.13
C ALA A 798 -27.79 -107.10 16.05
N VAL A 799 -26.55 -106.65 15.87
CA VAL A 799 -25.37 -107.52 15.85
C VAL A 799 -25.06 -108.15 17.19
N LEU A 800 -25.14 -107.38 18.28
CA LEU A 800 -24.92 -107.88 19.64
C LEU A 800 -25.98 -108.91 20.07
N THR A 801 -27.19 -108.85 19.49
CA THR A 801 -28.27 -109.83 19.70
C THR A 801 -28.26 -111.00 18.71
N GLY A 802 -27.23 -111.09 17.85
CA GLY A 802 -26.98 -112.24 16.97
C GLY A 802 -27.49 -112.11 15.53
N GLN A 803 -27.93 -110.93 15.09
CA GLN A 803 -28.36 -110.66 13.71
C GLN A 803 -27.22 -110.03 12.89
N GLN A 804 -27.19 -110.19 11.57
CA GLN A 804 -26.27 -109.41 10.73
C GLN A 804 -26.92 -108.09 10.33
N ALA A 805 -26.25 -106.97 10.58
CA ALA A 805 -26.70 -105.64 10.19
C ALA A 805 -25.54 -104.76 9.70
N ALA A 806 -25.80 -103.96 8.67
CA ALA A 806 -24.90 -102.91 8.18
C ALA A 806 -25.72 -101.64 7.91
N VAL A 807 -25.06 -100.48 7.97
CA VAL A 807 -25.69 -99.19 7.68
C VAL A 807 -25.14 -98.68 6.36
N ASP A 808 -26.02 -98.33 5.43
CA ASP A 808 -25.60 -97.74 4.16
C ASP A 808 -25.06 -96.32 4.35
N VAL A 809 -24.18 -95.90 3.44
CA VAL A 809 -23.73 -94.51 3.39
C VAL A 809 -24.92 -93.63 3.04
N PRO A 810 -25.18 -92.52 3.76
CA PRO A 810 -26.23 -91.57 3.40
C PRO A 810 -26.11 -91.12 1.93
N ALA A 811 -27.23 -91.02 1.22
CA ALA A 811 -27.25 -90.62 -0.19
C ALA A 811 -27.00 -89.12 -0.41
N ASP A 812 -27.13 -88.30 0.63
CA ASP A 812 -26.78 -86.89 0.62
C ASP A 812 -25.28 -86.75 0.97
N ASP A 813 -24.49 -86.05 0.14
CA ASP A 813 -23.04 -85.74 0.22
C ASP A 813 -22.63 -84.97 1.51
N THR A 814 -23.10 -85.44 2.66
CA THR A 814 -23.04 -84.78 3.96
C THR A 814 -21.80 -85.17 4.75
N LEU A 815 -21.22 -86.34 4.46
CA LEU A 815 -19.98 -86.82 5.10
C LEU A 815 -18.78 -86.42 4.25
N ASP A 816 -17.78 -85.80 4.89
CA ASP A 816 -16.46 -85.61 4.30
C ASP A 816 -15.66 -86.93 4.28
N GLY A 817 -14.53 -86.90 3.56
CA GLY A 817 -13.78 -88.11 3.21
C GLY A 817 -13.30 -88.95 4.41
N ASP A 818 -13.00 -88.33 5.55
CA ASP A 818 -12.56 -89.04 6.75
C ASP A 818 -13.73 -89.45 7.67
N MET A 819 -14.85 -88.72 7.70
CA MET A 819 -16.09 -89.22 8.31
C MET A 819 -16.66 -90.43 7.56
N ILE A 820 -16.53 -90.48 6.23
CA ILE A 820 -16.86 -91.68 5.43
C ILE A 820 -16.00 -92.87 5.87
N GLN A 821 -14.69 -92.66 6.06
CA GLN A 821 -13.81 -93.72 6.54
C GLN A 821 -14.20 -94.19 7.95
N ALA A 822 -14.56 -93.28 8.86
CA ALA A 822 -15.03 -93.62 10.19
C ALA A 822 -16.31 -94.48 10.15
N HIS A 823 -17.30 -94.06 9.35
CA HIS A 823 -18.52 -94.83 9.09
C HIS A 823 -18.20 -96.25 8.58
N GLN A 824 -17.31 -96.38 7.58
CA GLN A 824 -16.91 -97.67 7.03
C GLN A 824 -16.19 -98.55 8.05
N ARG A 825 -15.34 -97.98 8.91
CA ARG A 825 -14.66 -98.70 9.98
C ARG A 825 -15.65 -99.31 10.96
N ARG A 826 -16.68 -98.57 11.39
CA ARG A 826 -17.73 -99.10 12.27
C ARG A 826 -18.56 -100.21 11.62
N ASN A 827 -18.87 -100.10 10.32
CA ASN A 827 -19.52 -101.19 9.60
C ASN A 827 -18.63 -102.45 9.53
N ALA A 828 -17.32 -102.28 9.35
CA ALA A 828 -16.37 -103.38 9.28
C ALA A 828 -16.19 -104.08 10.64
N SER A 829 -16.13 -103.34 11.75
CA SER A 829 -15.97 -103.90 13.09
C SER A 829 -17.11 -104.84 13.49
N ARG A 830 -18.33 -104.63 13.00
CA ARG A 830 -19.46 -105.55 13.22
C ARG A 830 -19.25 -106.96 12.67
N ARG A 831 -18.35 -107.16 11.71
CA ARG A 831 -18.02 -108.49 11.19
C ARG A 831 -17.23 -109.32 12.21
N HIS A 832 -16.46 -108.64 13.06
CA HIS A 832 -15.68 -109.23 14.14
C HIS A 832 -15.78 -108.30 15.37
N PRO A 833 -16.91 -108.37 16.11
CA PRO A 833 -17.16 -107.45 17.22
C PRO A 833 -16.04 -107.52 18.26
N PRO A 834 -15.38 -106.39 18.61
CA PRO A 834 -14.51 -106.31 19.77
C PRO A 834 -15.26 -106.61 21.07
N ASP A 835 -14.52 -106.88 22.15
CA ASP A 835 -15.10 -107.05 23.48
C ASP A 835 -15.75 -105.75 23.97
N GLU A 836 -16.81 -105.86 24.76
CA GLU A 836 -17.58 -104.70 25.24
C GLU A 836 -16.72 -103.76 26.08
N THR A 837 -15.74 -104.30 26.81
CA THR A 837 -14.76 -103.52 27.59
C THR A 837 -13.83 -102.68 26.71
N GLU A 838 -13.41 -103.19 25.55
CA GLU A 838 -12.55 -102.44 24.62
C GLU A 838 -13.31 -101.28 23.98
N VAL A 839 -14.60 -101.49 23.68
CA VAL A 839 -15.50 -100.44 23.15
C VAL A 839 -15.79 -99.37 24.21
N GLU A 840 -16.00 -99.78 25.47
CA GLU A 840 -16.19 -98.90 26.61
C GLU A 840 -14.95 -98.02 26.86
N GLU A 841 -13.74 -98.59 26.85
CA GLU A 841 -12.48 -97.84 27.00
C GLU A 841 -12.28 -96.83 25.86
N ALA A 842 -12.62 -97.20 24.62
CA ALA A 842 -12.52 -96.30 23.47
C ALA A 842 -13.49 -95.11 23.57
N LEU A 843 -14.73 -95.33 24.04
CA LEU A 843 -15.71 -94.26 24.27
C LEU A 843 -15.29 -93.34 25.42
N ILE A 844 -14.83 -93.91 26.53
CA ILE A 844 -14.33 -93.15 27.68
C ILE A 844 -13.15 -92.27 27.25
N ARG A 845 -12.23 -92.79 26.42
CA ARG A 845 -11.13 -92.00 25.86
C ARG A 845 -11.60 -90.77 25.10
N GLN A 846 -12.59 -90.92 24.21
CA GLN A 846 -13.11 -89.77 23.46
C GLN A 846 -13.86 -88.78 24.34
N ARG A 847 -14.59 -89.26 25.35
CA ARG A 847 -15.25 -88.41 26.35
C ARG A 847 -14.25 -87.59 27.16
N VAL A 848 -13.16 -88.21 27.61
CA VAL A 848 -12.07 -87.51 28.32
C VAL A 848 -11.37 -86.50 27.42
N HIS A 849 -11.16 -86.82 26.14
CA HIS A 849 -10.59 -85.89 25.17
C HIS A 849 -11.49 -84.67 24.95
N LEU A 850 -12.79 -84.90 24.78
CA LEU A 850 -13.78 -83.84 24.66
C LEU A 850 -13.88 -82.99 25.93
N ALA A 851 -13.78 -83.59 27.11
CA ALA A 851 -13.76 -82.88 28.38
C ALA A 851 -12.53 -81.95 28.49
N LEU A 852 -11.37 -82.39 28.01
CA LEU A 852 -10.16 -81.57 27.95
C LEU A 852 -10.31 -80.39 26.98
N LEU A 853 -10.99 -80.58 25.85
CA LEU A 853 -11.31 -79.49 24.90
C LEU A 853 -12.29 -78.48 25.52
N ALA A 854 -13.31 -78.96 26.22
CA ALA A 854 -14.35 -78.16 26.86
C ALA A 854 -13.91 -77.50 28.19
N GLY A 855 -12.67 -77.72 28.64
CA GLY A 855 -12.21 -77.29 29.98
C GLY A 855 -13.05 -77.88 31.13
N GLY A 856 -13.59 -79.09 30.95
CA GLY A 856 -14.36 -79.87 31.92
C GLY A 856 -13.50 -80.53 32.99
N ARG A 857 -14.14 -80.91 34.11
CA ARG A 857 -13.52 -81.81 35.09
C ARG A 857 -13.67 -83.24 34.57
N VAL A 858 -12.56 -83.98 34.54
CA VAL A 858 -12.55 -85.42 34.26
C VAL A 858 -12.83 -86.17 35.56
N ALA A 859 -13.58 -87.27 35.51
CA ALA A 859 -13.87 -88.08 36.68
C ALA A 859 -12.56 -88.66 37.28
N PRO A 860 -12.45 -88.82 38.61
CA PRO A 860 -11.21 -89.30 39.23
C PRO A 860 -10.71 -90.65 38.72
N GLN A 861 -11.64 -91.52 38.30
CA GLN A 861 -11.34 -92.84 37.73
C GLN A 861 -10.71 -92.78 36.32
N ASP A 862 -10.89 -91.67 35.60
CA ASP A 862 -10.41 -91.47 34.23
C ASP A 862 -9.15 -90.58 34.15
N ASP A 863 -8.63 -90.10 35.29
CA ASP A 863 -7.48 -89.19 35.36
C ASP A 863 -6.16 -89.76 34.76
N PRO A 864 -5.87 -91.08 34.83
CA PRO A 864 -4.74 -91.65 34.10
C PRO A 864 -4.85 -91.45 32.58
N LEU A 865 -6.06 -91.58 32.02
CA LEU A 865 -6.33 -91.42 30.60
C LEU A 865 -6.22 -89.95 30.16
N ARG A 866 -6.60 -89.02 31.04
CA ARG A 866 -6.43 -87.58 30.85
C ARG A 866 -4.97 -87.20 30.61
N LEU A 867 -4.04 -87.70 31.41
CA LEU A 867 -2.61 -87.41 31.27
C LEU A 867 -2.05 -87.94 29.95
N VAL A 868 -2.45 -89.16 29.55
CA VAL A 868 -2.06 -89.77 28.26
C VAL A 868 -2.53 -88.89 27.09
N ILE A 869 -3.79 -88.49 27.09
CA ILE A 869 -4.35 -87.63 26.03
C ILE A 869 -3.67 -86.26 26.01
N GLN A 870 -3.35 -85.65 27.17
CA GLN A 870 -2.62 -84.38 27.22
C GLN A 870 -1.21 -84.47 26.61
N VAL A 871 -0.48 -85.56 26.88
CA VAL A 871 0.84 -85.81 26.29
C VAL A 871 0.74 -86.05 24.78
N GLU A 872 -0.27 -86.79 24.33
CA GLU A 872 -0.51 -87.00 22.90
C GLU A 872 -0.88 -85.70 22.18
N ARG A 873 -1.70 -84.84 22.77
CA ARG A 873 -2.02 -83.51 22.22
C ARG A 873 -0.75 -82.65 22.09
N LEU A 874 0.14 -82.70 23.07
CA LEU A 874 1.43 -82.02 23.01
C LEU A 874 2.35 -82.61 21.93
N ASN A 875 2.41 -83.94 21.78
CA ASN A 875 3.25 -84.61 20.78
C ASN A 875 2.72 -84.43 19.35
N ASN A 876 1.40 -84.54 19.14
CA ASN A 876 0.75 -84.31 17.86
C ASN A 876 0.85 -82.83 17.43
N GLY A 877 1.07 -81.92 18.37
CA GLY A 877 1.31 -80.49 18.14
C GLY A 877 2.73 -80.11 17.72
N LEU A 878 3.71 -81.03 17.68
CA LEU A 878 5.14 -80.75 17.40
C LEU A 878 5.47 -80.34 15.94
N GLY A 879 4.49 -79.89 15.16
CA GLY A 879 4.68 -79.38 13.80
C GLY A 879 3.65 -78.35 13.34
N ARG A 880 2.44 -78.39 13.93
CA ARG A 880 1.38 -77.39 13.81
C ARG A 880 0.41 -77.58 14.97
N GLU A 881 0.15 -76.55 15.76
CA GLU A 881 -0.92 -76.60 16.76
C GLU A 881 -2.27 -76.72 16.03
N LEU A 882 -3.02 -77.78 16.32
CA LEU A 882 -4.37 -77.96 15.82
C LEU A 882 -5.29 -76.92 16.49
N THR A 883 -6.21 -76.35 15.73
CA THR A 883 -7.26 -75.51 16.30
C THR A 883 -8.25 -76.37 17.09
N LYS A 884 -8.95 -75.78 18.07
CA LYS A 884 -9.96 -76.53 18.84
C LYS A 884 -11.05 -77.15 17.98
N ALA A 885 -11.41 -76.50 16.86
CA ALA A 885 -12.37 -77.03 15.91
C ALA A 885 -11.82 -78.27 15.17
N GLU A 886 -10.55 -78.23 14.73
CA GLU A 886 -9.89 -79.40 14.12
C GLU A 886 -9.73 -80.56 15.12
N GLU A 887 -9.39 -80.26 16.38
CA GLU A 887 -9.33 -81.29 17.44
C GLU A 887 -10.72 -81.88 17.74
N LEU A 888 -11.75 -81.04 17.82
CA LEU A 888 -13.14 -81.47 18.01
C LEU A 888 -13.62 -82.36 16.86
N HIS A 889 -13.34 -81.96 15.63
CA HIS A 889 -13.64 -82.75 14.44
C HIS A 889 -13.05 -84.16 14.54
N GLY A 890 -11.77 -84.26 14.94
CA GLY A 890 -11.08 -85.54 15.16
C GLY A 890 -11.78 -86.40 16.22
N VAL A 891 -12.16 -85.82 17.36
CA VAL A 891 -12.88 -86.54 18.43
C VAL A 891 -14.22 -87.09 17.93
N LEU A 892 -15.00 -86.26 17.24
CA LEU A 892 -16.32 -86.63 16.71
C LEU A 892 -16.21 -87.73 15.65
N ARG A 893 -15.20 -87.65 14.79
CA ARG A 893 -14.88 -88.68 13.82
C ARG A 893 -14.56 -90.02 14.48
N GLU A 894 -13.74 -90.03 15.53
CA GLU A 894 -13.43 -91.26 16.25
C GLU A 894 -14.68 -91.84 16.93
N ILE A 895 -15.52 -91.00 17.56
CA ILE A 895 -16.82 -91.43 18.16
C ILE A 895 -17.71 -92.11 17.12
N LEU A 896 -17.80 -91.56 15.90
CA LEU A 896 -18.57 -92.19 14.82
C LEU A 896 -18.05 -93.58 14.45
N SER A 897 -16.74 -93.81 14.53
CA SER A 897 -16.10 -95.09 14.16
C SER A 897 -16.23 -96.20 15.21
N ILE A 898 -16.56 -95.87 16.46
CA ILE A 898 -16.62 -96.84 17.55
C ILE A 898 -17.91 -97.66 17.50
N GLY A 899 -17.79 -98.98 17.45
CA GLY A 899 -18.89 -99.94 17.56
C GLY A 899 -18.47 -101.39 17.28
N PRO A 900 -19.34 -102.39 17.51
CA PRO A 900 -20.72 -102.21 17.92
C PRO A 900 -20.86 -101.80 19.39
N VAL A 901 -21.69 -100.80 19.67
CA VAL A 901 -21.96 -100.29 21.03
C VAL A 901 -23.32 -100.78 21.51
N SER A 902 -23.40 -101.35 22.71
CA SER A 902 -24.67 -101.76 23.32
C SER A 902 -25.53 -100.54 23.69
N LYS A 903 -26.86 -100.69 23.63
CA LYS A 903 -27.79 -99.60 24.00
C LYS A 903 -27.56 -99.09 25.44
N SER A 904 -27.21 -99.99 26.38
CA SER A 904 -26.89 -99.64 27.76
C SER A 904 -25.62 -98.80 27.87
N LEU A 905 -24.56 -99.19 27.16
CA LEU A 905 -23.29 -98.48 27.17
C LEU A 905 -23.43 -97.08 26.55
N TRP A 906 -24.06 -96.98 25.38
CA TRP A 906 -24.29 -95.68 24.74
C TRP A 906 -25.14 -94.74 25.59
N SER A 907 -26.22 -95.24 26.20
CA SER A 907 -27.11 -94.41 27.04
C SER A 907 -26.40 -93.85 28.26
N ARG A 908 -25.37 -94.53 28.78
CA ARG A 908 -24.57 -94.07 29.91
C ARG A 908 -23.61 -92.95 29.52
N GLU A 909 -22.98 -93.04 28.35
CA GLU A 909 -21.96 -92.08 27.90
C GLU A 909 -22.54 -90.89 27.11
N ALA A 910 -23.65 -91.07 26.39
CA ALA A 910 -24.21 -90.06 25.47
C ALA A 910 -24.58 -88.74 26.17
N GLY A 911 -25.15 -88.81 27.37
CA GLY A 911 -25.53 -87.62 28.13
C GLY A 911 -24.32 -86.76 28.54
N GLU A 912 -23.19 -87.39 28.87
CA GLU A 912 -21.96 -86.65 29.18
C GLU A 912 -21.31 -86.07 27.92
N LEU A 913 -21.31 -86.81 26.80
CA LEU A 913 -20.80 -86.32 25.52
C LEU A 913 -21.57 -85.09 25.02
N ASP A 914 -22.90 -85.14 25.05
CA ASP A 914 -23.75 -84.02 24.66
C ASP A 914 -23.52 -82.80 25.57
N ALA A 915 -23.45 -83.00 26.89
CA ALA A 915 -23.18 -81.91 27.84
C ALA A 915 -21.81 -81.23 27.58
N LEU A 916 -20.80 -81.99 27.19
CA LEU A 916 -19.48 -81.47 26.84
C LEU A 916 -19.49 -80.71 25.50
N LEU A 917 -20.26 -81.16 24.50
CA LEU A 917 -20.47 -80.43 23.25
C LEU A 917 -21.20 -79.10 23.47
N PHE A 918 -22.26 -79.09 24.28
CA PHE A 918 -22.95 -77.84 24.66
C PHE A 918 -22.02 -76.88 25.40
N LYS A 919 -21.18 -77.41 26.31
CA LYS A 919 -20.19 -76.60 27.02
C LYS A 919 -19.16 -75.95 26.08
N LEU A 920 -18.78 -76.62 24.99
CA LEU A 920 -17.90 -76.06 23.96
C LEU A 920 -18.54 -74.91 23.17
N LEU A 921 -19.86 -74.92 23.01
CA LEU A 921 -20.63 -73.82 22.41
C LEU A 921 -20.80 -72.63 23.36
N GLY A 922 -20.57 -72.81 24.66
CA GLY A 922 -20.78 -71.79 25.68
C GLY A 922 -22.25 -71.59 26.07
N GLU A 923 -23.12 -72.55 25.73
CA GLU A 923 -24.54 -72.57 26.11
C GLU A 923 -24.75 -73.44 27.37
N PRO A 924 -25.66 -73.09 28.30
CA PRO A 924 -26.01 -73.97 29.41
C PRO A 924 -26.75 -75.22 28.88
N PRO A 925 -26.54 -76.41 29.47
CA PRO A 925 -27.25 -77.62 29.05
C PRO A 925 -28.75 -77.44 29.29
N SER A 926 -29.57 -77.70 28.26
CA SER A 926 -31.04 -77.64 28.31
C SER A 926 -31.66 -78.82 29.04
#